data_AF-A0AAD8YHY6-F1
#
_entry.id   AF-A0AAD8YHY6-F1
#
_cell.length_a   1.000
_cell.length_b   1.000
_cell.length_c   1.000
_cell.angle_alpha   90.00
_cell.angle_beta   90.00
_cell.angle_gamma   90.00
#
_symmetry.space_group_name_H-M   'P 1'
#
loop_
_entity.id
_entity.type
_entity.pdbx_description
1 polymer ?
#
loop_
_entity_poly.entity_id
_entity_poly.type
_entity_poly.pdbx_seq_one_letter_code
_entity_poly.pdbx_strand_id
1 'polypeptide(L)'
;MQRMFFISRVLMIVSLWMNAIAVQAWSPNYVPRLSRYNEAIALITSMQLSKVPLDGDNVEDDWRDFRAQLVRSENRDTSTNPKDSEQDEEHWAYETGDFVERGSIVVSVPSSCSFLDDVDSLNSICYRKSIVLVLDASANFIQGIVLNRPTNIGIKEGTDGMMQFVQPGHGEIVENELGLQGETHNSPHRWKIWFGGEVHGVYSDSPQVMCIHSVMTDMAKSISDEVIPGIYLTSFVGAQKIVQSGDANPSDFWIFCGICGWETDTFYREMHEEGLWHIISADSGTIIEELNMLRCEEEVAENCDIDADPMNAGLHTWEMLMEKIGRSDEAHDSSDEFGDLMLHEWATGALSFAFADVRRGVMTETITHVGLDDDGSFMDLASYDPAYDMTIQNESREPTMVGTMIRGSSAQRSPYLLYDQGFHKSLILILRDGDDHAEGVILNHVTTSTVSFNLENEKSVELNLRYGGPTLTYEDEDGDYVVPTFYLHSNEALRDNGIGVPIDNSGIYKMTKKEVIKSLTRGVSEDIFVIQGFSVWNKRGDHSGVVGEIENEYFEIVPRSQIKPVWNALSEQKVLSLDSLDYNMMKGRQAWAVAKEGGAGLTNDDDEEEVMRVFGSDIDVASLADEAARRWVNVNLLIEE
;
A
#
# COMPACT_ATOMS: atom_id res chain seq x y z
N MET A 1 13.96 -48.98 14.32
CA MET A 1 14.04 -48.62 12.89
C MET A 1 12.77 -47.94 12.37
N GLN A 2 11.55 -48.45 12.62
CA GLN A 2 10.30 -47.75 12.21
C GLN A 2 9.99 -46.44 12.96
N ARG A 3 10.43 -46.27 14.22
CA ARG A 3 10.28 -45.00 14.95
C ARG A 3 11.24 -43.88 14.50
N MET A 4 12.38 -44.22 13.88
CA MET A 4 13.30 -43.22 13.32
C MET A 4 12.78 -42.67 11.98
N PHE A 5 12.10 -43.49 11.17
CA PHE A 5 11.46 -43.06 9.93
C PHE A 5 10.26 -42.13 10.15
N PHE A 6 9.54 -42.29 11.26
CA PHE A 6 8.41 -41.42 11.60
C PHE A 6 8.88 -40.03 12.07
N ILE A 7 9.94 -39.98 12.88
CA ILE A 7 10.53 -38.72 13.37
C ILE A 7 11.22 -37.94 12.23
N SER A 8 11.85 -38.64 11.27
CA SER A 8 12.45 -37.98 10.09
C SER A 8 11.42 -37.40 9.13
N ARG A 9 10.23 -38.01 8.99
CA ARG A 9 9.14 -37.45 8.16
C ARG A 9 8.42 -36.29 8.85
N VAL A 10 8.24 -36.36 10.18
CA VAL A 10 7.67 -35.24 10.96
C VAL A 10 8.63 -34.05 10.98
N LEU A 11 9.95 -34.26 11.10
CA LEU A 11 10.94 -33.17 11.00
C LEU A 11 11.07 -32.59 9.59
N MET A 12 10.88 -33.37 8.53
CA MET A 12 10.89 -32.87 7.15
C MET A 12 9.60 -32.10 6.83
N ILE A 13 8.44 -32.52 7.37
CA ILE A 13 7.17 -31.81 7.25
C ILE A 13 7.17 -30.53 8.09
N VAL A 14 7.77 -30.54 9.30
CA VAL A 14 7.95 -29.33 10.13
C VAL A 14 8.99 -28.37 9.52
N SER A 15 10.03 -28.88 8.85
CA SER A 15 11.00 -28.05 8.11
C SER A 15 10.41 -27.44 6.84
N LEU A 16 9.48 -28.12 6.15
CA LEU A 16 8.69 -27.57 5.04
C LEU A 16 7.62 -26.58 5.53
N TRP A 17 7.04 -26.81 6.72
CA TRP A 17 6.11 -25.87 7.36
C TRP A 17 6.81 -24.60 7.87
N MET A 18 8.03 -24.69 8.40
CA MET A 18 8.76 -23.51 8.88
C MET A 18 9.40 -22.70 7.75
N ASN A 19 9.81 -23.32 6.64
CA ASN A 19 10.28 -22.57 5.46
C ASN A 19 9.14 -21.87 4.70
N ALA A 20 7.89 -22.28 4.87
CA ALA A 20 6.71 -21.60 4.32
C ALA A 20 6.14 -20.51 5.25
N ILE A 21 6.59 -20.44 6.51
CA ILE A 21 6.16 -19.45 7.51
C ILE A 21 7.26 -18.41 7.80
N ALA A 22 8.53 -18.67 7.47
CA ALA A 22 9.66 -17.82 7.87
C ALA A 22 10.21 -16.86 6.80
N VAL A 23 9.50 -16.59 5.70
CA VAL A 23 9.86 -15.55 4.71
C VAL A 23 8.65 -14.69 4.38
N GLN A 24 8.08 -13.95 5.34
CA GLN A 24 6.96 -13.04 5.07
C GLN A 24 6.88 -11.84 6.05
N ALA A 25 7.88 -10.95 6.11
CA ALA A 25 7.53 -9.57 6.48
C ALA A 25 6.90 -8.81 5.31
N TRP A 26 7.19 -9.23 4.05
CA TRP A 26 6.69 -8.54 2.85
C TRP A 26 6.43 -9.52 1.68
N SER A 27 5.69 -10.60 1.93
CA SER A 27 5.33 -11.59 0.89
C SER A 27 3.80 -11.61 0.65
N PRO A 28 3.36 -11.74 -0.62
CA PRO A 28 2.07 -11.27 -1.14
C PRO A 28 0.88 -12.20 -0.87
N ASN A 29 0.86 -12.91 0.26
CA ASN A 29 -0.31 -13.71 0.62
C ASN A 29 -1.42 -12.79 1.14
N TYR A 30 -2.35 -12.51 0.23
CA TYR A 30 -3.60 -11.77 0.39
C TYR A 30 -4.44 -12.34 1.55
N VAL A 31 -4.14 -11.89 2.78
CA VAL A 31 -4.98 -12.02 3.95
C VAL A 31 -5.55 -10.63 4.24
N PRO A 32 -6.86 -10.48 4.52
CA PRO A 32 -7.40 -9.19 4.95
C PRO A 32 -6.57 -8.65 6.12
N ARG A 33 -5.98 -7.46 5.93
CA ARG A 33 -4.98 -6.80 6.81
C ARG A 33 -5.39 -6.72 8.31
N LEU A 34 -6.66 -6.94 8.65
CA LEU A 34 -7.17 -6.89 10.02
C LEU A 34 -6.66 -7.98 10.98
N SER A 35 -6.32 -9.20 10.52
CA SER A 35 -6.00 -10.28 11.48
C SER A 35 -4.56 -10.22 12.02
N ARG A 36 -3.59 -9.79 11.19
CA ARG A 36 -2.18 -9.64 11.59
C ARG A 36 -1.93 -8.34 12.39
N TYR A 37 -2.80 -7.34 12.21
CA TYR A 37 -2.78 -6.08 12.96
C TYR A 37 -2.84 -6.29 14.49
N ASN A 38 -3.63 -7.27 14.95
CA ASN A 38 -3.82 -7.52 16.39
C ASN A 38 -2.62 -8.20 17.07
N GLU A 39 -1.81 -8.98 16.35
CA GLU A 39 -0.63 -9.66 16.94
C GLU A 39 0.55 -8.69 17.09
N ALA A 40 0.79 -7.82 16.11
CA ALA A 40 1.79 -6.75 16.22
C ALA A 40 1.42 -5.72 17.30
N ILE A 41 0.14 -5.33 17.39
CA ILE A 41 -0.37 -4.45 18.46
C ILE A 41 -0.16 -5.06 19.84
N ALA A 42 -0.36 -6.37 20.01
CA ALA A 42 -0.15 -7.03 21.30
C ALA A 42 1.33 -7.01 21.73
N LEU A 43 2.26 -7.12 20.79
CA LEU A 43 3.71 -7.05 21.06
C LEU A 43 4.13 -5.61 21.40
N ILE A 44 3.72 -4.63 20.59
CA ILE A 44 4.07 -3.20 20.75
C ILE A 44 3.45 -2.63 22.05
N THR A 45 2.18 -2.93 22.35
CA THR A 45 1.50 -2.44 23.56
C THR A 45 2.12 -3.00 24.85
N SER A 46 2.82 -4.14 24.78
CA SER A 46 3.53 -4.74 25.93
C SER A 46 4.88 -4.09 26.24
N MET A 47 5.45 -3.32 25.29
CA MET A 47 6.71 -2.61 25.45
C MET A 47 6.48 -1.18 25.98
N GLN A 48 5.97 -1.06 27.21
CA GLN A 48 6.02 0.23 27.91
C GLN A 48 7.48 0.56 28.27
N LEU A 49 7.95 1.69 27.75
CA LEU A 49 9.25 2.34 28.01
C LEU A 49 9.67 2.21 29.48
N SER A 50 10.52 1.23 29.76
CA SER A 50 11.17 1.09 31.05
C SER A 50 12.44 1.94 31.05
N LYS A 51 12.41 3.05 31.80
CA LYS A 51 13.57 3.94 31.98
C LYS A 51 14.69 3.19 32.70
N VAL A 52 15.82 2.99 32.03
CA VAL A 52 17.10 2.70 32.67
C VAL A 52 17.77 4.05 32.96
N PRO A 53 18.05 4.43 34.21
CA PRO A 53 18.76 5.66 34.50
C PRO A 53 20.26 5.45 34.19
N LEU A 54 20.75 6.15 33.17
CA LEU A 54 22.17 6.33 32.93
C LEU A 54 22.59 7.66 33.58
N ASP A 55 23.10 7.57 34.80
CA ASP A 55 23.77 8.67 35.50
C ASP A 55 25.28 8.57 35.18
N GLY A 56 25.81 9.54 34.44
CA GLY A 56 27.23 9.61 34.11
C GLY A 56 27.60 10.80 33.23
N ASP A 57 27.74 11.98 33.84
CA ASP A 57 28.34 13.21 33.25
C ASP A 57 29.82 13.00 32.90
N ASN A 58 30.09 12.24 31.83
CA ASN A 58 31.33 12.36 31.08
C ASN A 58 30.91 12.53 29.63
N VAL A 59 31.49 13.53 28.96
CA VAL A 59 31.53 13.60 27.50
C VAL A 59 32.32 12.37 27.04
N GLU A 60 31.67 11.21 27.03
CA GLU A 60 32.12 10.08 26.23
C GLU A 60 32.03 10.59 24.80
N ASP A 61 33.20 10.89 24.22
CA ASP A 61 33.34 11.22 22.80
C ASP A 61 32.43 10.28 22.01
N ASP A 62 31.44 10.84 21.30
CA ASP A 62 30.52 10.04 20.51
C ASP A 62 31.35 9.18 19.56
N TRP A 63 31.29 7.88 19.78
CA TRP A 63 32.07 6.93 19.00
C TRP A 63 31.69 6.95 17.52
N ARG A 64 30.51 7.49 17.17
CA ARG A 64 30.10 7.79 15.80
C ARG A 64 30.94 8.91 15.19
N ASP A 65 31.21 10.00 15.93
CA ASP A 65 32.11 11.05 15.49
C ASP A 65 33.52 10.50 15.26
N PHE A 66 33.99 9.62 16.15
CA PHE A 66 35.27 8.94 15.98
C PHE A 66 35.31 8.09 14.70
N ARG A 67 34.26 7.30 14.44
CA ARG A 67 34.13 6.52 13.20
C ARG A 67 34.05 7.41 11.96
N ALA A 68 33.32 8.53 12.02
CA ALA A 68 33.24 9.50 10.93
C ALA A 68 34.64 10.04 10.57
N GLN A 69 35.45 10.40 11.57
CA GLN A 69 36.83 10.84 11.36
C GLN A 69 37.69 9.75 10.71
N LEU A 70 37.49 8.48 11.10
CA LEU A 70 38.21 7.34 10.54
C LEU A 70 37.84 7.11 9.07
N VAL A 71 36.54 7.05 8.74
CA VAL A 71 36.05 6.89 7.36
C VAL A 71 36.52 8.05 6.47
N ARG A 72 36.47 9.29 6.98
CA ARG A 72 37.00 10.47 6.28
C ARG A 72 38.50 10.35 5.99
N SER A 73 39.28 9.79 6.92
CA SER A 73 40.71 9.58 6.71
C SER A 73 41.02 8.53 5.65
N GLU A 74 40.23 7.45 5.58
CA GLU A 74 40.39 6.41 4.56
C GLU A 74 40.01 6.90 3.16
N ASN A 75 38.93 7.70 3.04
CA ASN A 75 38.50 8.25 1.75
C ASN A 75 39.47 9.33 1.19
N ARG A 76 40.19 10.04 2.07
CA ARG A 76 41.25 10.97 1.64
C ARG A 76 42.43 10.27 0.97
N ASP A 77 42.71 9.02 1.35
CA ASP A 77 43.83 8.26 0.79
C ASP A 77 43.50 7.64 -0.58
N THR A 78 42.22 7.51 -0.93
CA THR A 78 41.77 6.94 -2.21
C THR A 78 41.48 8.00 -3.29
N SER A 79 41.10 9.23 -2.90
CA SER A 79 40.84 10.33 -3.85
C SER A 79 42.12 11.06 -4.26
N THR A 80 42.51 10.96 -5.54
CA THR A 80 43.72 11.60 -6.09
C THR A 80 43.53 13.06 -6.52
N ASN A 81 42.38 13.69 -6.22
CA ASN A 81 42.08 15.08 -6.55
C ASN A 81 41.91 15.96 -5.29
N PRO A 82 42.96 16.64 -4.83
CA PRO A 82 42.94 17.35 -3.54
C PRO A 82 42.55 18.83 -3.68
N LYS A 83 41.49 19.18 -4.44
CA LYS A 83 41.22 20.60 -4.75
C LYS A 83 39.85 21.20 -4.49
N ASP A 84 38.81 20.44 -4.19
CA ASP A 84 37.49 21.03 -3.98
C ASP A 84 36.82 20.40 -2.74
N SER A 85 36.98 21.01 -1.54
CA SER A 85 36.04 20.98 -0.39
C SER A 85 36.70 21.31 0.96
N GLU A 86 37.06 22.57 1.21
CA GLU A 86 37.26 23.07 2.60
C GLU A 86 35.96 23.64 3.18
N GLN A 87 34.82 23.57 2.47
CA GLN A 87 33.53 24.13 2.89
C GLN A 87 32.48 23.10 3.33
N ASP A 88 32.64 21.81 3.05
CA ASP A 88 31.69 20.75 3.48
C ASP A 88 32.03 20.15 4.86
N GLU A 89 32.80 20.88 5.69
CA GLU A 89 33.29 20.34 6.97
C GLU A 89 32.23 20.31 8.08
N GLU A 90 31.07 20.94 7.90
CA GLU A 90 30.12 21.19 9.01
C GLU A 90 29.24 19.97 9.37
N HIS A 91 28.89 19.13 8.39
CA HIS A 91 27.99 17.99 8.58
C HIS A 91 28.55 16.68 7.98
N TRP A 92 28.14 15.53 8.50
CA TRP A 92 28.61 14.23 8.03
C TRP A 92 27.55 13.14 8.03
N ALA A 93 27.64 12.29 7.01
CA ALA A 93 26.95 11.01 6.93
C ALA A 93 27.90 9.96 6.34
N TYR A 94 27.83 8.70 6.80
CA TYR A 94 28.57 7.60 6.21
C TYR A 94 27.86 6.26 6.44
N GLU A 95 28.06 5.30 5.54
CA GLU A 95 27.51 3.94 5.65
C GLU A 95 28.22 3.17 6.78
N THR A 96 27.45 2.65 7.76
CA THR A 96 28.00 1.95 8.93
C THR A 96 28.22 0.45 8.72
N GLY A 97 27.80 -0.09 7.57
CA GLY A 97 27.75 -1.52 7.31
C GLY A 97 26.53 -2.15 7.96
N ASP A 98 26.71 -3.29 8.64
CA ASP A 98 25.61 -4.20 8.99
C ASP A 98 25.02 -4.01 10.39
N PHE A 99 25.32 -2.88 11.06
CA PHE A 99 24.94 -2.71 12.46
C PHE A 99 23.89 -1.62 12.61
N VAL A 100 22.66 -2.02 12.96
CA VAL A 100 21.57 -1.12 13.33
C VAL A 100 21.55 -0.90 14.85
N GLU A 101 21.42 0.36 15.22
CA GLU A 101 21.21 0.80 16.61
C GLU A 101 20.32 2.04 16.68
N ARG A 102 19.83 2.38 17.88
CA ARG A 102 19.09 3.63 18.12
C ARG A 102 19.90 4.83 17.64
N GLY A 103 19.31 5.64 16.76
CA GLY A 103 19.96 6.78 16.12
C GLY A 103 20.66 6.45 14.80
N SER A 104 20.61 5.20 14.34
CA SER A 104 20.97 4.89 12.95
C SER A 104 19.92 5.46 12.00
N ILE A 105 20.36 5.84 10.81
CA ILE A 105 19.48 6.14 9.69
C ILE A 105 19.45 4.92 8.79
N VAL A 106 18.26 4.47 8.43
CA VAL A 106 18.05 3.37 7.48
C VAL A 106 17.44 3.97 6.23
N VAL A 107 18.09 3.78 5.09
CA VAL A 107 17.67 4.33 3.80
C VAL A 107 17.23 3.19 2.90
N SER A 108 15.98 3.24 2.43
CA SER A 108 15.51 2.21 1.49
C SER A 108 16.06 2.46 0.09
N VAL A 109 16.32 1.36 -0.61
CA VAL A 109 16.89 1.36 -1.96
C VAL A 109 16.02 0.50 -2.85
N PRO A 110 15.60 0.99 -4.03
CA PRO A 110 14.96 0.16 -5.04
C PRO A 110 15.80 -1.06 -5.39
N SER A 111 15.18 -2.24 -5.49
CA SER A 111 15.93 -3.45 -5.81
C SER A 111 16.48 -3.40 -7.23
N SER A 112 17.75 -3.77 -7.41
CA SER A 112 18.31 -4.02 -8.76
C SER A 112 17.65 -5.21 -9.48
N CYS A 113 16.94 -6.06 -8.74
CA CYS A 113 16.13 -7.14 -9.31
C CYS A 113 14.75 -6.60 -9.71
N SER A 114 14.47 -6.54 -11.02
CA SER A 114 13.19 -6.02 -11.55
C SER A 114 11.95 -6.68 -10.95
N PHE A 115 12.00 -7.96 -10.57
CA PHE A 115 10.86 -8.61 -9.91
C PHE A 115 10.63 -8.08 -8.49
N LEU A 116 11.70 -7.92 -7.70
CA LEU A 116 11.60 -7.38 -6.35
C LEU A 116 11.25 -5.89 -6.37
N ASP A 117 11.73 -5.14 -7.36
CA ASP A 117 11.33 -3.74 -7.58
C ASP A 117 9.83 -3.63 -7.91
N ASP A 118 9.29 -4.53 -8.74
CA ASP A 118 7.84 -4.59 -9.00
C ASP A 118 7.07 -4.90 -7.70
N VAL A 119 7.56 -5.83 -6.88
CA VAL A 119 6.92 -6.18 -5.59
C VAL A 119 6.91 -4.99 -4.64
N ASP A 120 8.04 -4.30 -4.49
CA ASP A 120 8.19 -3.11 -3.65
C ASP A 120 7.30 -1.97 -4.13
N SER A 121 7.35 -1.67 -5.43
CA SER A 121 6.58 -0.60 -6.09
C SER A 121 5.07 -0.82 -6.06
N LEU A 122 4.59 -2.03 -5.81
CA LEU A 122 3.17 -2.35 -5.72
C LEU A 122 2.68 -2.47 -4.26
N ASN A 123 3.50 -3.02 -3.37
CA ASN A 123 3.05 -3.38 -2.01
C ASN A 123 3.54 -2.44 -0.91
N SER A 124 4.68 -1.80 -1.12
CA SER A 124 5.46 -1.08 -0.10
C SER A 124 5.69 0.39 -0.47
N ILE A 125 4.80 0.94 -1.29
CA ILE A 125 4.95 2.24 -1.96
C ILE A 125 5.39 3.35 -1.00
N CYS A 126 4.81 3.42 0.20
CA CYS A 126 5.11 4.45 1.19
C CYS A 126 6.57 4.46 1.68
N TYR A 127 7.24 3.30 1.64
CA TYR A 127 8.62 3.13 2.09
C TYR A 127 9.65 3.17 0.96
N ARG A 128 9.24 3.25 -0.31
CA ARG A 128 10.18 3.38 -1.43
C ARG A 128 11.00 4.66 -1.33
N LYS A 129 12.32 4.60 -1.37
CA LYS A 129 13.22 5.77 -1.16
C LYS A 129 12.87 6.56 0.12
N SER A 130 12.66 5.84 1.22
CA SER A 130 12.39 6.42 2.54
C SER A 130 13.68 6.54 3.34
N ILE A 131 13.75 7.58 4.16
CA ILE A 131 14.80 7.80 5.15
C ILE A 131 14.17 7.56 6.52
N VAL A 132 14.64 6.55 7.24
CA VAL A 132 14.08 6.15 8.54
C VAL A 132 15.08 6.43 9.65
N LEU A 133 14.68 7.20 10.66
CA LEU A 133 15.44 7.31 11.91
C LEU A 133 15.04 6.18 12.85
N VAL A 134 16.01 5.36 13.24
CA VAL A 134 15.80 4.27 14.20
C VAL A 134 15.68 4.85 15.61
N LEU A 135 14.53 4.67 16.24
CA LEU A 135 14.24 5.16 17.59
C LEU A 135 14.58 4.13 18.66
N ASP A 136 14.43 2.85 18.34
CA ASP A 136 14.79 1.74 19.19
C ASP A 136 15.23 0.54 18.35
N ALA A 137 16.24 -0.18 18.82
CA ALA A 137 16.77 -1.36 18.15
C ALA A 137 17.05 -2.42 19.22
N SER A 138 16.23 -3.47 19.20
CA SER A 138 16.34 -4.61 20.10
C SER A 138 16.70 -5.88 19.34
N ALA A 139 16.95 -6.96 20.07
CA ALA A 139 17.27 -8.26 19.48
C ALA A 139 16.14 -8.83 18.59
N ASN A 140 14.88 -8.43 18.84
CA ASN A 140 13.72 -8.99 18.15
C ASN A 140 13.01 -7.98 17.25
N PHE A 141 13.14 -6.69 17.56
CA PHE A 141 12.38 -5.65 16.87
C PHE A 141 13.20 -4.37 16.71
N ILE A 142 13.10 -3.77 15.53
CA ILE A 142 13.65 -2.45 15.19
C ILE A 142 12.46 -1.52 14.95
N GLN A 143 12.45 -0.36 15.60
CA GLN A 143 11.42 0.66 15.47
C GLN A 143 12.02 1.97 14.94
N GLY A 144 11.35 2.60 13.99
CA GLY A 144 11.77 3.88 13.44
C GLY A 144 10.62 4.78 13.03
N ILE A 145 11.00 5.96 12.53
CA ILE A 145 10.09 6.93 11.91
C ILE A 145 10.65 7.40 10.57
N VAL A 146 9.77 7.53 9.58
CA VAL A 146 10.12 8.07 8.27
C VAL A 146 10.29 9.59 8.37
N LEU A 147 11.44 10.09 7.94
CA LEU A 147 11.83 11.51 8.01
C LEU A 147 11.38 12.30 6.78
N ASN A 148 11.47 11.71 5.59
CA ASN A 148 11.29 12.41 4.31
C ASN A 148 9.87 12.31 3.72
N ARG A 149 8.85 12.25 4.58
CA ARG A 149 7.43 12.24 4.16
C ARG A 149 6.64 13.37 4.81
N PRO A 150 6.86 14.62 4.37
CA PRO A 150 6.07 15.74 4.87
C PRO A 150 4.61 15.58 4.49
N THR A 151 3.69 15.90 5.41
CA THR A 151 2.26 16.03 5.06
C THR A 151 1.86 17.48 5.03
N ASN A 152 0.70 17.80 4.45
CA ASN A 152 0.11 19.13 4.61
C ASN A 152 -0.82 19.23 5.84
N ILE A 153 -0.88 18.20 6.69
CA ILE A 153 -1.72 18.19 7.90
C ILE A 153 -1.09 19.03 8.99
N GLY A 154 -1.94 19.75 9.73
CA GLY A 154 -1.54 20.39 10.99
C GLY A 154 -2.22 19.77 12.21
N ILE A 155 -1.75 20.13 13.39
CA ILE A 155 -2.43 19.84 14.66
C ILE A 155 -2.99 21.13 15.24
N LYS A 156 -4.22 21.07 15.73
CA LYS A 156 -4.77 22.05 16.68
C LYS A 156 -5.15 21.40 17.99
N GLU A 157 -5.13 22.19 19.05
CA GLU A 157 -5.71 21.80 20.33
C GLU A 157 -7.23 21.89 20.21
N GLY A 158 -7.91 20.78 20.46
CA GLY A 158 -9.37 20.67 20.49
C GLY A 158 -9.95 21.37 21.72
N THR A 159 -11.25 21.64 21.69
CA THR A 159 -11.96 22.34 22.79
C THR A 159 -11.94 21.61 24.13
N ASP A 160 -11.67 20.31 24.10
CA ASP A 160 -11.51 19.41 25.25
C ASP A 160 -10.04 19.22 25.68
N GLY A 161 -9.11 19.92 25.03
CA GLY A 161 -7.67 19.76 25.20
C GLY A 161 -7.10 18.53 24.48
N MET A 162 -7.90 17.82 23.68
CA MET A 162 -7.42 16.69 22.88
C MET A 162 -6.83 17.17 21.55
N MET A 163 -5.91 16.38 21.01
CA MET A 163 -5.30 16.66 19.71
C MET A 163 -6.33 16.49 18.58
N GLN A 164 -6.49 17.49 17.73
CA GLN A 164 -7.28 17.39 16.52
C GLN A 164 -6.42 17.62 15.28
N PHE A 165 -6.43 16.65 14.36
CA PHE A 165 -5.81 16.80 13.05
C PHE A 165 -6.61 17.80 12.20
N VAL A 166 -5.91 18.73 11.56
CA VAL A 166 -6.49 19.80 10.74
C VAL A 166 -5.97 19.69 9.32
N GLN A 167 -6.89 19.50 8.39
CA GLN A 167 -6.59 19.49 6.97
C GLN A 167 -6.58 20.93 6.43
N PRO A 168 -5.61 21.29 5.57
CA PRO A 168 -5.64 22.57 4.87
C PRO A 168 -6.71 22.50 3.77
N GLY A 169 -7.89 23.09 4.00
CA GLY A 169 -9.04 22.82 3.12
C GLY A 169 -10.12 23.90 2.94
N HIS A 170 -10.15 25.02 3.68
CA HIS A 170 -11.33 25.92 3.61
C HIS A 170 -11.08 27.42 3.49
N GLY A 171 -9.89 27.89 3.07
CA GLY A 171 -9.61 29.33 3.06
C GLY A 171 -9.71 29.98 4.46
N GLU A 172 -9.97 29.18 5.49
CA GLU A 172 -9.66 29.47 6.87
C GLU A 172 -8.15 29.40 6.96
N ILE A 173 -7.53 30.57 6.91
CA ILE A 173 -6.26 30.80 7.59
C ILE A 173 -6.53 30.32 9.00
N VAL A 174 -6.03 29.13 9.35
CA VAL A 174 -6.20 28.57 10.69
C VAL A 174 -5.39 29.47 11.61
N GLU A 175 -6.05 30.47 12.17
CA GLU A 175 -5.63 31.15 13.38
C GLU A 175 -5.52 30.06 14.45
N ASN A 176 -4.31 29.51 14.65
CA ASN A 176 -3.96 28.79 15.86
C ASN A 176 -4.33 29.70 17.04
N GLU A 177 -5.45 29.37 17.68
CA GLU A 177 -5.87 29.92 18.95
C GLU A 177 -4.99 29.36 20.09
N LEU A 178 -3.66 29.43 19.95
CA LEU A 178 -2.79 29.51 21.12
C LEU A 178 -2.61 30.98 21.46
N GLY A 179 -3.73 31.56 21.92
CA GLY A 179 -3.83 32.92 22.40
C GLY A 179 -2.95 33.14 23.64
N LEU A 180 -1.66 33.40 23.43
CA LEU A 180 -0.96 34.36 24.27
C LEU A 180 -1.39 35.73 23.77
N GLN A 181 -2.31 36.36 24.51
CA GLN A 181 -2.78 37.73 24.27
C GLN A 181 -1.59 38.71 24.25
N GLY A 182 -1.03 38.92 23.07
CA GLY A 182 -0.07 39.96 22.76
C GLY A 182 -0.37 40.46 21.35
N GLU A 183 -0.74 41.73 21.22
CA GLU A 183 -1.21 42.40 19.98
C GLU A 183 -0.14 42.55 18.88
N THR A 184 0.72 41.56 18.66
CA THR A 184 1.69 41.57 17.57
C THR A 184 1.26 40.54 16.52
N HIS A 185 1.11 41.03 15.28
CA HIS A 185 0.75 40.33 14.02
C HIS A 185 1.65 39.12 13.63
N ASN A 186 2.13 38.32 14.58
CA ASN A 186 2.84 37.08 14.28
C ASN A 186 1.82 36.00 13.93
N SER A 187 2.05 35.37 12.78
CA SER A 187 1.22 34.29 12.28
C SER A 187 1.01 33.21 13.36
N PRO A 188 -0.20 32.66 13.48
CA PRO A 188 -0.49 31.52 14.35
C PRO A 188 0.50 30.36 14.11
N HIS A 189 1.38 30.06 15.08
CA HIS A 189 2.36 28.99 14.95
C HIS A 189 1.71 27.62 14.75
N ARG A 190 1.79 27.07 13.53
CA ARG A 190 1.17 25.80 13.14
C ARG A 190 2.13 24.65 13.35
N TRP A 191 1.64 23.63 14.06
CA TRP A 191 2.30 22.34 14.21
C TRP A 191 2.06 21.51 12.94
N LYS A 192 3.06 21.41 12.06
CA LYS A 192 3.00 20.54 10.86
C LYS A 192 3.30 19.10 11.25
N ILE A 193 2.62 18.16 10.58
CA ILE A 193 2.80 16.71 10.80
C ILE A 193 3.54 16.09 9.62
N TRP A 194 4.42 15.16 9.93
CA TRP A 194 5.10 14.26 9.01
C TRP A 194 4.53 12.86 9.17
N PHE A 195 4.49 12.12 8.08
CA PHE A 195 4.17 10.71 8.11
C PHE A 195 5.36 9.96 8.69
N GLY A 196 5.20 9.40 9.89
CA GLY A 196 6.23 8.62 10.58
C GLY A 196 6.19 7.13 10.23
N GLY A 197 5.07 6.64 9.71
CA GLY A 197 4.90 5.26 9.25
C GLY A 197 3.43 4.82 9.27
N GLU A 198 3.15 3.64 8.73
CA GLU A 198 1.77 3.14 8.62
C GLU A 198 1.20 2.65 9.95
N VAL A 199 2.04 2.11 10.84
CA VAL A 199 1.60 1.56 12.12
C VAL A 199 1.27 2.71 13.06
N HIS A 200 0.03 2.74 13.57
CA HIS A 200 -0.51 3.88 14.32
C HIS A 200 -0.37 5.23 13.59
N GLY A 201 -0.43 5.21 12.26
CA GLY A 201 -0.37 6.41 11.42
C GLY A 201 -1.63 7.27 11.51
N VAL A 202 -1.66 8.35 10.72
CA VAL A 202 -2.72 9.37 10.69
C VAL A 202 -4.12 8.78 10.47
N TYR A 203 -4.20 7.69 9.71
CA TYR A 203 -5.46 7.02 9.35
C TYR A 203 -5.85 5.90 10.33
N SER A 204 -5.10 5.71 11.42
CA SER A 204 -5.42 4.72 12.43
C SER A 204 -6.49 5.24 13.39
N ASP A 205 -7.32 4.34 13.91
CA ASP A 205 -8.25 4.63 15.03
C ASP A 205 -7.49 5.09 16.31
N SER A 206 -6.20 4.80 16.39
CA SER A 206 -5.33 5.14 17.52
C SER A 206 -3.99 5.69 17.01
N PRO A 207 -3.98 6.94 16.50
CA PRO A 207 -2.77 7.52 15.95
C PRO A 207 -1.73 7.77 17.05
N GLN A 208 -0.47 7.42 16.79
CA GLN A 208 0.65 7.66 17.69
C GLN A 208 1.43 8.87 17.17
N VAL A 209 1.62 9.86 18.05
CA VAL A 209 2.31 11.11 17.69
C VAL A 209 3.56 11.29 18.54
N MET A 210 4.67 11.56 17.87
CA MET A 210 5.97 11.82 18.48
C MET A 210 6.56 13.12 17.95
N CYS A 211 7.42 13.75 18.73
CA CYS A 211 8.03 15.03 18.39
C CYS A 211 9.55 14.93 18.50
N ILE A 212 10.26 15.26 17.43
CA ILE A 212 11.70 15.46 17.44
C ILE A 212 12.00 16.93 17.67
N HIS A 213 13.03 17.26 18.46
CA HIS A 213 13.56 18.61 18.61
C HIS A 213 15.05 18.63 18.96
N SER A 214 15.67 19.81 18.82
CA SER A 214 17.05 20.09 19.24
C SER A 214 17.16 21.03 20.45
N VAL A 215 16.04 21.34 21.10
CA VAL A 215 15.98 22.22 22.29
C VAL A 215 16.77 21.63 23.47
N MET A 216 17.74 22.41 23.99
CA MET A 216 18.73 21.98 24.97
C MET A 216 18.46 22.41 26.42
N THR A 217 17.30 23.01 26.71
CA THR A 217 16.99 23.48 28.07
C THR A 217 16.84 22.32 29.04
N ASP A 218 17.10 22.57 30.33
CA ASP A 218 16.98 21.54 31.39
C ASP A 218 15.56 20.95 31.42
N MET A 219 14.54 21.77 31.16
CA MET A 219 13.15 21.32 31.07
C MET A 219 12.98 20.35 29.91
N ALA A 220 13.40 20.73 28.70
CA ALA A 220 13.29 19.91 27.51
C ALA A 220 14.01 18.55 27.68
N LYS A 221 15.23 18.55 28.19
CA LYS A 221 16.00 17.32 28.47
C LYS A 221 15.33 16.41 29.50
N SER A 222 14.63 16.96 30.49
CA SER A 222 14.01 16.16 31.55
C SER A 222 12.75 15.39 31.14
N ILE A 223 12.10 15.81 30.04
CA ILE A 223 10.85 15.22 29.54
C ILE A 223 11.00 14.57 28.16
N SER A 224 12.24 14.47 27.68
CA SER A 224 12.56 13.97 26.35
C SER A 224 13.67 12.93 26.47
N ASP A 225 13.67 11.97 25.57
CA ASP A 225 14.68 10.92 25.49
C ASP A 225 15.63 11.24 24.33
N GLU A 226 16.93 11.28 24.59
CA GLU A 226 17.93 11.53 23.56
C GLU A 226 18.02 10.33 22.59
N VAL A 227 17.99 10.59 21.28
CA VAL A 227 18.08 9.56 20.23
C VAL A 227 19.48 9.55 19.63
N ILE A 228 20.00 10.74 19.33
CA ILE A 228 21.36 11.03 18.87
C ILE A 228 21.80 12.28 19.64
N PRO A 229 23.10 12.46 19.96
CA PRO A 229 23.56 13.70 20.59
C PRO A 229 23.07 14.93 19.82
N GLY A 230 22.27 15.77 20.48
CA GLY A 230 21.65 16.93 19.82
C GLY A 230 20.16 16.79 19.48
N ILE A 231 19.64 15.57 19.40
CA ILE A 231 18.29 15.26 18.91
C ILE A 231 17.54 14.47 19.98
N TYR A 232 16.43 15.04 20.42
CA TYR A 232 15.57 14.49 21.46
C TYR A 232 14.20 14.12 20.91
N LEU A 233 13.65 13.05 21.46
CA LEU A 233 12.30 12.58 21.20
C LEU A 233 11.42 12.87 22.42
N THR A 234 10.25 13.46 22.19
CA THR A 234 9.24 13.67 23.23
C THR A 234 7.84 13.40 22.71
N SER A 235 6.87 13.33 23.62
CA SER A 235 5.45 13.28 23.27
C SER A 235 4.95 14.66 22.86
N PHE A 236 3.82 14.75 22.15
CA PHE A 236 3.21 16.05 21.84
C PHE A 236 2.90 16.87 23.11
N VAL A 237 2.42 16.22 24.17
CA VAL A 237 2.21 16.87 25.48
C VAL A 237 3.52 17.40 26.07
N GLY A 238 4.63 16.71 25.83
CA GLY A 238 5.98 17.19 26.20
C GLY A 238 6.37 18.43 25.42
N ALA A 239 6.24 18.40 24.08
CA ALA A 239 6.50 19.55 23.22
C ALA A 239 5.66 20.78 23.62
N GLN A 240 4.37 20.61 23.88
CA GLN A 240 3.50 21.68 24.38
C GLN A 240 4.01 22.30 25.69
N LYS A 241 4.49 21.47 26.63
CA LYS A 241 5.04 21.98 27.90
C LYS A 241 6.31 22.81 27.70
N ILE A 242 7.18 22.43 26.77
CA ILE A 242 8.41 23.17 26.44
C ILE A 242 8.05 24.52 25.77
N VAL A 243 7.03 24.52 24.91
CA VAL A 243 6.55 25.77 24.31
C VAL A 243 5.88 26.67 25.35
N GLN A 244 5.05 26.11 26.23
CA GLN A 244 4.37 26.85 27.29
C GLN A 244 5.32 27.43 28.35
N SER A 245 6.49 26.82 28.56
CA SER A 245 7.54 27.39 29.42
C SER A 245 8.27 28.58 28.78
N GLY A 246 8.10 28.79 27.46
CA GLY A 246 8.82 29.80 26.69
C GLY A 246 10.24 29.39 26.32
N ASP A 247 10.59 28.10 26.46
CA ASP A 247 11.90 27.55 26.14
C ASP A 247 12.08 27.26 24.63
N ALA A 248 10.97 27.14 23.90
CA ALA A 248 10.94 26.88 22.47
C ALA A 248 9.67 27.41 21.82
N ASN A 249 9.65 27.45 20.49
CA ASN A 249 8.49 27.72 19.66
C ASN A 249 7.98 26.41 19.03
N PRO A 250 6.72 26.34 18.57
CA PRO A 250 6.21 25.18 17.84
C PRO A 250 7.05 24.79 16.62
N SER A 251 7.67 25.77 15.96
CA SER A 251 8.58 25.56 14.82
C SER A 251 9.90 24.88 15.20
N ASP A 252 10.23 24.74 16.48
CA ASP A 252 11.44 24.04 16.92
C ASP A 252 11.24 22.51 17.00
N PHE A 253 10.06 22.02 16.61
CA PHE A 253 9.66 20.63 16.67
C PHE A 253 9.22 20.10 15.30
N TRP A 254 9.59 18.86 15.02
CA TRP A 254 9.05 18.07 13.92
C TRP A 254 8.15 16.98 14.48
N ILE A 255 6.89 16.98 14.08
CA ILE A 255 5.91 16.05 14.61
C ILE A 255 5.69 14.92 13.63
N PHE A 256 5.86 13.68 14.08
CA PHE A 256 5.66 12.49 13.28
C PHE A 256 4.43 11.73 13.78
N CYS A 257 3.58 11.29 12.86
CA CYS A 257 2.44 10.43 13.17
C CYS A 257 2.64 9.04 12.56
N GLY A 258 2.57 8.02 13.42
CA GLY A 258 2.87 6.64 13.10
C GLY A 258 4.35 6.28 13.23
N ILE A 259 4.61 4.98 13.17
CA ILE A 259 5.93 4.36 13.21
C ILE A 259 6.04 3.33 12.10
N CYS A 260 7.28 3.00 11.75
CA CYS A 260 7.61 1.78 11.02
C CYS A 260 8.42 0.85 11.92
N GLY A 261 8.40 -0.43 11.60
CA GLY A 261 9.20 -1.38 12.36
C GLY A 261 9.33 -2.74 11.69
N TRP A 262 10.35 -3.46 12.10
CA TRP A 262 10.74 -4.75 11.53
C TRP A 262 11.02 -5.74 12.64
N GLU A 263 10.70 -7.00 12.38
CA GLU A 263 11.39 -8.09 13.08
C GLU A 263 12.87 -8.07 12.67
N THR A 264 13.77 -8.09 13.66
CA THR A 264 15.21 -7.89 13.45
C THR A 264 15.79 -8.88 12.42
N ASP A 265 15.43 -10.16 12.50
CA ASP A 265 15.90 -11.19 11.56
C ASP A 265 15.43 -10.93 10.13
N THR A 266 14.22 -10.39 9.97
CA THR A 266 13.69 -10.07 8.65
C THR A 266 14.35 -8.83 8.08
N PHE A 267 14.59 -7.78 8.88
CA PHE A 267 15.32 -6.60 8.44
C PHE A 267 16.71 -6.98 7.88
N TYR A 268 17.47 -7.80 8.61
CA TYR A 268 18.79 -8.23 8.15
C TYR A 268 18.72 -9.12 6.91
N ARG A 269 17.67 -9.92 6.73
CA ARG A 269 17.46 -10.68 5.50
C ARG A 269 17.22 -9.74 4.30
N GLU A 270 16.32 -8.78 4.42
CA GLU A 270 16.05 -7.78 3.37
C GLU A 270 17.30 -6.98 3.02
N MET A 271 18.07 -6.59 4.03
CA MET A 271 19.31 -5.86 3.84
C MET A 271 20.37 -6.70 3.11
N HIS A 272 20.62 -7.94 3.54
CA HIS A 272 21.72 -8.75 3.04
C HIS A 272 21.41 -9.54 1.77
N GLU A 273 20.21 -10.12 1.68
CA GLU A 273 19.83 -11.01 0.58
C GLU A 273 19.18 -10.24 -0.57
N GLU A 274 18.43 -9.19 -0.26
CA GLU A 274 17.62 -8.44 -1.24
C GLU A 274 18.23 -7.06 -1.57
N GLY A 275 19.14 -6.56 -0.72
CA GLY A 275 19.85 -5.29 -0.93
C GLY A 275 18.95 -4.06 -0.78
N LEU A 276 17.88 -4.15 0.01
CA LEU A 276 16.83 -3.12 0.07
C LEU A 276 17.14 -1.94 1.00
N TRP A 277 18.22 -2.03 1.80
CA TRP A 277 18.49 -1.08 2.87
C TRP A 277 19.97 -0.73 2.98
N HIS A 278 20.29 0.56 3.10
CA HIS A 278 21.57 1.05 3.60
C HIS A 278 21.43 1.53 5.04
N ILE A 279 22.42 1.23 5.88
CA ILE A 279 22.49 1.76 7.24
C ILE A 279 23.55 2.86 7.26
N ILE A 280 23.13 4.03 7.71
CA ILE A 280 23.90 5.26 7.73
C ILE A 280 24.00 5.75 9.18
N SER A 281 25.18 6.24 9.54
CA SER A 281 25.33 7.12 10.69
C SER A 281 25.44 8.54 10.18
N ALA A 282 24.78 9.48 10.84
CA ALA A 282 24.90 10.90 10.56
C ALA A 282 24.95 11.72 11.85
N ASP A 283 25.49 12.93 11.78
CA ASP A 283 25.40 13.89 12.87
C ASP A 283 24.01 14.51 12.97
N SER A 284 23.73 15.13 14.12
CA SER A 284 22.46 15.82 14.34
C SER A 284 22.26 16.99 13.37
N GLY A 285 23.33 17.65 12.94
CA GLY A 285 23.26 18.74 11.98
C GLY A 285 22.79 18.28 10.60
N THR A 286 23.32 17.16 10.07
CA THR A 286 22.80 16.55 8.83
C THR A 286 21.31 16.28 8.92
N ILE A 287 20.83 15.60 9.98
CA ILE A 287 19.40 15.26 10.10
C ILE A 287 18.51 16.50 10.16
N ILE A 288 18.95 17.53 10.90
CA ILE A 288 18.20 18.79 11.02
C ILE A 288 18.22 19.58 9.71
N GLU A 289 19.33 19.55 8.97
CA GLU A 289 19.42 20.12 7.61
C GLU A 289 18.37 19.49 6.68
N GLU A 290 18.36 18.16 6.59
CA GLU A 290 17.37 17.42 5.78
C GLU A 290 15.92 17.73 6.20
N LEU A 291 15.64 17.74 7.50
CA LEU A 291 14.30 18.06 8.02
C LEU A 291 13.88 19.52 7.78
N ASN A 292 14.84 20.45 7.70
CA ASN A 292 14.58 21.84 7.37
C ASN A 292 14.28 22.03 5.88
N MET A 293 14.91 21.27 4.98
CA MET A 293 14.61 21.32 3.53
C MET A 293 13.15 20.94 3.25
N LEU A 294 12.62 19.94 3.98
CA LEU A 294 11.22 19.51 3.92
C LEU A 294 10.23 20.51 4.54
N ARG A 295 10.75 21.53 5.21
CA ARG A 295 9.98 22.56 5.91
C ARG A 295 10.03 23.86 5.12
N CYS A 296 9.21 24.00 4.07
CA CYS A 296 8.96 25.35 3.58
C CYS A 296 7.99 26.09 4.50
N GLU A 297 8.49 27.15 5.13
CA GLU A 297 7.64 28.12 5.82
C GLU A 297 7.01 29.04 4.78
N GLU A 298 5.68 29.16 4.80
CA GLU A 298 4.87 29.89 3.82
C GLU A 298 5.28 31.36 3.62
N GLU A 299 6.12 31.93 4.49
CA GLU A 299 6.50 33.34 4.47
C GLU A 299 7.39 33.74 3.29
N VAL A 300 8.04 32.79 2.60
CA VAL A 300 8.84 33.07 1.39
C VAL A 300 8.62 32.01 0.31
N ALA A 301 7.39 31.90 -0.19
CA ALA A 301 6.98 30.97 -1.25
C ALA A 301 7.86 31.01 -2.53
N GLU A 302 8.59 32.10 -2.77
CA GLU A 302 9.47 32.23 -3.94
C GLU A 302 10.77 31.40 -3.84
N ASN A 303 11.13 30.87 -2.66
CA ASN A 303 12.35 30.09 -2.43
C ASN A 303 12.09 28.73 -1.74
N CYS A 304 10.86 28.22 -1.76
CA CYS A 304 10.62 26.88 -1.23
C CYS A 304 11.41 25.84 -2.01
N ASP A 305 12.05 24.93 -1.29
CA ASP A 305 12.66 23.76 -1.90
C ASP A 305 11.59 22.86 -2.54
N ILE A 306 11.99 22.09 -3.54
CA ILE A 306 11.11 21.21 -4.32
C ILE A 306 10.37 20.26 -3.38
N ASP A 307 11.05 19.68 -2.39
CA ASP A 307 10.50 18.66 -1.50
C ASP A 307 9.51 19.17 -0.43
N ALA A 308 9.28 20.48 -0.33
CA ALA A 308 8.31 21.01 0.61
C ALA A 308 6.87 20.61 0.26
N ASP A 309 6.60 20.37 -1.04
CA ASP A 309 5.34 19.81 -1.50
C ASP A 309 5.25 18.32 -1.12
N PRO A 310 4.27 17.90 -0.30
CA PRO A 310 4.07 16.50 0.05
C PRO A 310 4.02 15.54 -1.15
N MET A 311 3.57 16.02 -2.32
CA MET A 311 3.48 15.21 -3.53
C MET A 311 4.84 14.80 -4.08
N ASN A 312 5.92 15.53 -3.78
CA ASN A 312 7.29 15.12 -4.14
C ASN A 312 7.81 13.95 -3.29
N ALA A 313 7.12 13.61 -2.21
CA ALA A 313 7.47 12.50 -1.33
C ALA A 313 8.91 12.52 -0.78
N GLY A 314 9.58 13.68 -0.73
CA GLY A 314 10.95 13.80 -0.21
C GLY A 314 11.99 12.98 -0.98
N LEU A 315 11.79 12.82 -2.30
CA LEU A 315 12.72 12.12 -3.18
C LEU A 315 14.06 12.86 -3.31
N HIS A 316 14.05 14.19 -3.40
CA HIS A 316 15.29 14.95 -3.53
C HIS A 316 16.18 14.85 -2.28
N THR A 317 15.57 14.89 -1.09
CA THR A 317 16.21 14.68 0.22
C THR A 317 16.86 13.28 0.28
N TRP A 318 16.21 12.27 -0.29
CA TRP A 318 16.78 10.92 -0.40
C TRP A 318 18.00 10.90 -1.34
N GLU A 319 17.91 11.54 -2.51
CA GLU A 319 19.03 11.62 -3.47
C GLU A 319 20.23 12.35 -2.87
N MET A 320 20.01 13.46 -2.16
CA MET A 320 21.06 14.22 -1.48
C MET A 320 21.76 13.38 -0.42
N LEU A 321 21.01 12.61 0.38
CA LEU A 321 21.61 11.73 1.39
C LEU A 321 22.41 10.60 0.73
N MET A 322 21.91 10.02 -0.36
CA MET A 322 22.64 9.02 -1.15
C MET A 322 23.93 9.59 -1.74
N GLU A 323 23.92 10.84 -2.24
CA GLU A 323 25.13 11.54 -2.68
C GLU A 323 26.13 11.74 -1.52
N LYS A 324 25.66 12.19 -0.35
CA LYS A 324 26.50 12.39 0.84
C LYS A 324 27.23 11.11 1.28
N ILE A 325 26.63 9.94 1.09
CA ILE A 325 27.29 8.65 1.40
C ILE A 325 28.08 8.04 0.23
N GLY A 326 28.22 8.77 -0.89
CA GLY A 326 28.99 8.34 -2.06
C GLY A 326 28.27 7.33 -2.95
N ARG A 327 26.93 7.35 -2.97
CA ARG A 327 26.04 6.44 -3.71
C ARG A 327 25.19 7.18 -4.77
N SER A 328 25.68 8.31 -5.29
CA SER A 328 24.94 9.11 -6.28
C SER A 328 24.63 8.36 -7.57
N ASP A 329 25.52 7.46 -8.04
CA ASP A 329 25.28 6.64 -9.23
C ASP A 329 24.04 5.74 -9.05
N GLU A 330 23.88 5.11 -7.88
CA GLU A 330 22.74 4.25 -7.53
C GLU A 330 21.43 5.04 -7.39
N ALA A 331 21.52 6.27 -6.87
CA ALA A 331 20.38 7.19 -6.83
C ALA A 331 19.92 7.60 -8.24
N HIS A 332 20.87 7.93 -9.12
CA HIS A 332 20.56 8.31 -10.50
C HIS A 332 20.03 7.15 -11.35
N ASP A 333 20.59 5.96 -11.19
CA ASP A 333 20.17 4.78 -11.95
C ASP A 333 18.72 4.37 -11.64
N SER A 334 18.22 4.74 -10.47
CA SER A 334 16.85 4.44 -10.01
C SER A 334 15.87 5.62 -10.15
N SER A 335 16.27 6.73 -10.80
CA SER A 335 15.41 7.91 -11.00
C SER A 335 14.35 7.70 -12.09
N ASP A 336 13.19 8.35 -11.93
CA ASP A 336 12.04 8.30 -12.85
C ASP A 336 11.48 6.90 -13.14
N GLU A 337 11.69 5.97 -12.21
CA GLU A 337 11.17 4.62 -12.32
C GLU A 337 9.66 4.56 -12.03
N PHE A 338 9.02 3.49 -12.49
CA PHE A 338 7.61 3.20 -12.18
C PHE A 338 7.28 3.33 -10.69
N GLY A 339 8.18 2.86 -9.82
CA GLY A 339 7.97 2.96 -8.38
C GLY A 339 7.95 4.39 -7.86
N ASP A 340 8.71 5.31 -8.45
CA ASP A 340 8.69 6.73 -8.06
C ASP A 340 7.39 7.40 -8.50
N LEU A 341 6.89 7.07 -9.70
CA LEU A 341 5.56 7.51 -10.15
C LEU A 341 4.44 6.98 -9.25
N MET A 342 4.54 5.71 -8.81
CA MET A 342 3.63 5.13 -7.82
C MET A 342 3.73 5.86 -6.47
N LEU A 343 4.94 6.20 -6.03
CA LEU A 343 5.18 6.96 -4.81
C LEU A 343 4.57 8.37 -4.88
N HIS A 344 4.71 9.08 -6.00
CA HIS A 344 4.06 10.37 -6.21
C HIS A 344 2.53 10.26 -6.11
N GLU A 345 1.93 9.24 -6.72
CA GLU A 345 0.47 9.03 -6.64
C GLU A 345 0.01 8.63 -5.23
N TRP A 346 0.80 7.82 -4.53
CA TRP A 346 0.56 7.51 -3.13
C TRP A 346 0.66 8.77 -2.28
N ALA A 347 1.71 9.57 -2.43
CA ALA A 347 1.92 10.80 -1.67
C ALA A 347 0.81 11.84 -1.94
N THR A 348 0.36 11.94 -3.19
CA THR A 348 -0.77 12.77 -3.59
C THR A 348 -2.08 12.30 -2.94
N GLY A 349 -2.24 11.01 -2.65
CA GLY A 349 -3.41 10.47 -1.93
C GLY A 349 -3.30 10.52 -0.42
N ALA A 350 -2.12 10.22 0.12
CA ALA A 350 -1.88 9.92 1.53
C ALA A 350 -1.24 11.07 2.32
N LEU A 351 -0.52 11.98 1.65
CA LEU A 351 0.20 13.09 2.30
C LEU A 351 -0.39 14.45 1.95
N SER A 352 -1.04 14.57 0.79
CA SER A 352 -1.71 15.80 0.32
C SER A 352 -3.23 15.72 0.47
N PHE A 353 -3.75 16.30 1.55
CA PHE A 353 -5.17 16.24 1.90
C PHE A 353 -6.07 17.24 1.16
N ALA A 354 -5.49 18.22 0.45
CA ALA A 354 -6.27 19.24 -0.28
C ALA A 354 -7.07 18.63 -1.44
N PHE A 355 -6.63 17.49 -1.97
CA PHE A 355 -7.34 16.74 -3.00
C PHE A 355 -8.38 15.75 -2.44
N ALA A 356 -8.43 15.53 -1.12
CA ALA A 356 -9.31 14.53 -0.53
C ALA A 356 -10.79 14.90 -0.60
N ASP A 357 -11.16 16.19 -0.58
CA ASP A 357 -12.58 16.63 -0.62
C ASP A 357 -13.21 16.54 -2.02
N VAL A 358 -12.43 16.63 -3.11
CA VAL A 358 -12.92 16.25 -4.45
C VAL A 358 -13.00 14.72 -4.58
N ARG A 359 -12.24 13.98 -3.75
CA ARG A 359 -12.08 12.51 -3.78
C ARG A 359 -12.91 11.76 -2.72
N ARG A 360 -13.66 12.44 -1.85
CA ARG A 360 -14.36 11.83 -0.70
C ARG A 360 -15.50 10.89 -1.09
N GLY A 361 -15.97 10.94 -2.34
CA GLY A 361 -16.93 9.96 -2.84
C GLY A 361 -16.34 8.55 -3.05
N VAL A 362 -15.01 8.37 -3.00
CA VAL A 362 -14.40 7.08 -3.40
C VAL A 362 -13.56 6.43 -2.31
N MET A 363 -12.63 7.11 -1.62
CA MET A 363 -11.57 6.40 -0.89
C MET A 363 -11.68 6.24 0.64
N THR A 364 -12.65 6.85 1.34
CA THR A 364 -12.63 6.86 2.84
C THR A 364 -13.87 6.36 3.57
N GLU A 365 -14.97 6.02 2.87
CA GLU A 365 -16.20 5.60 3.56
C GLU A 365 -16.14 4.19 4.19
N THR A 366 -15.14 3.37 3.88
CA THR A 366 -15.07 2.00 4.41
C THR A 366 -14.61 1.92 5.88
N ILE A 367 -14.12 2.99 6.51
CA ILE A 367 -13.47 2.90 7.84
C ILE A 367 -14.23 3.61 8.97
N THR A 368 -15.19 4.51 8.73
CA THR A 368 -15.79 5.31 9.82
C THR A 368 -17.29 5.11 10.12
N HIS A 369 -17.98 4.14 9.51
CA HIS A 369 -19.38 3.85 9.90
C HIS A 369 -19.49 2.96 11.14
N VAL A 370 -19.08 3.49 12.30
CA VAL A 370 -19.57 3.04 13.61
C VAL A 370 -20.52 4.12 14.14
N GLY A 371 -21.78 4.03 13.69
CA GLY A 371 -22.97 4.45 14.43
C GLY A 371 -23.02 5.87 15.02
N LEU A 372 -22.74 6.90 14.22
CA LEU A 372 -23.16 8.27 14.53
C LEU A 372 -24.12 8.75 13.45
N ASP A 373 -25.35 9.06 13.83
CA ASP A 373 -26.32 9.69 12.93
C ASP A 373 -25.87 11.13 12.61
N ASP A 374 -26.32 11.66 11.48
CA ASP A 374 -25.93 12.95 10.87
C ASP A 374 -26.20 14.20 11.75
N ASP A 375 -26.81 14.03 12.92
CA ASP A 375 -27.04 15.09 13.91
C ASP A 375 -26.15 15.01 15.17
N GLY A 376 -25.22 14.06 15.22
CA GLY A 376 -24.32 13.86 16.35
C GLY A 376 -25.04 13.42 17.63
N SER A 377 -26.31 13.03 17.56
CA SER A 377 -27.03 12.48 18.70
C SER A 377 -26.75 10.99 18.83
N PHE A 378 -26.44 10.56 20.05
CA PHE A 378 -26.29 9.15 20.38
C PHE A 378 -27.66 8.49 20.26
N MET A 379 -27.82 7.51 19.36
CA MET A 379 -29.08 6.80 19.13
C MET A 379 -29.77 6.46 20.47
N ASP A 380 -30.99 6.98 20.67
CA ASP A 380 -31.77 6.68 21.87
C ASP A 380 -32.24 5.22 21.80
N LEU A 381 -31.45 4.34 22.42
CA LEU A 381 -31.67 2.89 22.50
C LEU A 381 -33.07 2.51 23.05
N ALA A 382 -33.79 3.45 23.69
CA ALA A 382 -35.15 3.25 24.16
C ALA A 382 -36.22 3.29 23.05
N SER A 383 -35.87 3.79 21.86
CA SER A 383 -36.78 3.92 20.71
C SER A 383 -36.55 2.89 19.60
N TYR A 384 -35.50 2.07 19.71
CA TYR A 384 -35.22 0.98 18.78
C TYR A 384 -36.30 -0.10 18.89
N ASP A 385 -37.18 -0.19 17.88
CA ASP A 385 -38.16 -1.26 17.71
C ASP A 385 -37.63 -2.28 16.69
N PRO A 386 -37.11 -3.44 17.12
CA PRO A 386 -36.59 -4.47 16.23
C PRO A 386 -37.63 -5.00 15.23
N ALA A 387 -38.93 -4.79 15.50
CA ALA A 387 -40.00 -5.22 14.60
C ALA A 387 -40.13 -4.32 13.37
N TYR A 388 -39.75 -3.04 13.44
CA TYR A 388 -39.85 -2.10 12.33
C TYR A 388 -38.81 -2.38 11.24
N ASP A 389 -37.57 -2.68 11.62
CA ASP A 389 -36.51 -3.10 10.68
C ASP A 389 -36.83 -4.44 10.00
N MET A 390 -37.41 -5.39 10.74
CA MET A 390 -37.84 -6.66 10.16
C MET A 390 -39.00 -6.52 9.16
N THR A 391 -39.77 -5.43 9.21
CA THR A 391 -40.85 -5.18 8.24
C THR A 391 -40.39 -4.47 6.96
N ILE A 392 -39.32 -3.68 7.00
CA ILE A 392 -38.78 -3.01 5.80
C ILE A 392 -37.96 -4.00 4.95
N GLN A 393 -37.27 -4.97 5.57
CA GLN A 393 -36.45 -5.95 4.85
C GLN A 393 -37.22 -6.98 4.00
N ASN A 394 -38.55 -7.09 4.13
CA ASN A 394 -39.32 -8.18 3.52
C ASN A 394 -39.99 -7.85 2.18
N GLU A 395 -40.01 -6.59 1.72
CA GLU A 395 -40.75 -6.20 0.51
C GLU A 395 -39.89 -5.71 -0.67
N SER A 396 -38.59 -5.46 -0.48
CA SER A 396 -37.66 -5.14 -1.57
C SER A 396 -36.55 -6.19 -1.66
N ARG A 397 -36.86 -7.36 -2.23
CA ARG A 397 -35.78 -8.23 -2.71
C ARG A 397 -35.04 -7.48 -3.80
N GLU A 398 -33.84 -7.03 -3.47
CA GLU A 398 -32.94 -6.44 -4.45
C GLU A 398 -32.77 -7.40 -5.64
N PRO A 399 -32.70 -6.86 -6.86
CA PRO A 399 -32.45 -7.68 -8.03
C PRO A 399 -31.15 -8.45 -7.83
N THR A 400 -31.22 -9.78 -7.89
CA THR A 400 -30.03 -10.63 -7.77
C THR A 400 -29.00 -10.25 -8.83
N MET A 401 -27.75 -10.11 -8.41
CA MET A 401 -26.62 -9.79 -9.29
C MET A 401 -26.05 -11.04 -9.98
N VAL A 402 -26.57 -12.24 -9.70
CA VAL A 402 -26.09 -13.48 -10.34
C VAL A 402 -26.22 -13.39 -11.86
N GLY A 403 -25.15 -13.72 -12.57
CA GLY A 403 -25.09 -13.64 -14.02
C GLY A 403 -24.86 -12.23 -14.57
N THR A 404 -24.82 -11.21 -13.72
CA THR A 404 -24.36 -9.88 -14.12
C THR A 404 -22.84 -9.93 -14.31
N MET A 405 -22.39 -9.39 -15.44
CA MET A 405 -20.97 -9.11 -15.66
C MET A 405 -20.73 -7.65 -15.28
N ILE A 406 -19.67 -7.41 -14.51
CA ILE A 406 -19.21 -6.08 -14.15
C ILE A 406 -17.79 -5.89 -14.67
N ARG A 407 -17.39 -4.63 -14.87
CA ARG A 407 -16.04 -4.27 -15.30
C ARG A 407 -15.45 -3.24 -14.35
N GLY A 408 -14.14 -3.27 -14.14
CA GLY A 408 -13.46 -2.24 -13.34
C GLY A 408 -13.71 -0.83 -13.90
N SER A 409 -13.74 0.16 -13.02
CA SER A 409 -14.02 1.57 -13.33
C SER A 409 -13.26 2.10 -14.55
N SER A 410 -13.93 2.94 -15.34
CA SER A 410 -13.31 3.76 -16.40
C SER A 410 -12.92 5.17 -15.94
N ALA A 411 -12.97 5.44 -14.64
CA ALA A 411 -12.50 6.69 -14.07
C ALA A 411 -11.06 7.00 -14.51
N GLN A 412 -10.80 8.28 -14.77
CA GLN A 412 -9.48 8.75 -15.21
C GLN A 412 -8.38 8.38 -14.22
N ARG A 413 -8.68 8.50 -12.92
CA ARG A 413 -7.86 7.94 -11.85
C ARG A 413 -8.48 6.64 -11.38
N SER A 414 -7.84 5.53 -11.74
CA SER A 414 -8.29 4.21 -11.30
C SER A 414 -8.36 4.14 -9.77
N PRO A 415 -9.47 3.67 -9.18
CA PRO A 415 -9.55 3.42 -7.74
C PRO A 415 -8.58 2.30 -7.32
N TYR A 416 -8.19 1.44 -8.27
CA TYR A 416 -7.29 0.32 -8.06
C TYR A 416 -5.82 0.62 -8.39
N LEU A 417 -5.45 1.90 -8.55
CA LEU A 417 -4.06 2.26 -8.88
C LEU A 417 -3.10 1.84 -7.74
N LEU A 418 -3.41 2.24 -6.51
CA LEU A 418 -2.54 2.02 -5.35
C LEU A 418 -2.86 0.73 -4.59
N TYR A 419 -4.06 0.18 -4.78
CA TYR A 419 -4.53 -1.01 -4.07
C TYR A 419 -5.26 -1.94 -5.03
N ASP A 420 -5.12 -3.24 -4.82
CA ASP A 420 -5.83 -4.28 -5.58
C ASP A 420 -5.76 -4.10 -7.10
N GLN A 421 -4.55 -3.85 -7.62
CA GLN A 421 -4.30 -3.58 -9.05
C GLN A 421 -4.84 -4.68 -9.97
N GLY A 422 -5.00 -5.91 -9.47
CA GLY A 422 -5.69 -6.99 -10.18
C GLY A 422 -7.14 -6.69 -10.57
N PHE A 423 -7.82 -5.72 -9.94
CA PHE A 423 -9.15 -5.28 -10.34
C PHE A 423 -9.14 -4.13 -11.36
N HIS A 424 -8.00 -3.47 -11.60
CA HIS A 424 -7.89 -2.45 -12.64
C HIS A 424 -8.24 -3.04 -14.02
N LYS A 425 -9.27 -2.46 -14.66
CA LYS A 425 -9.84 -2.96 -15.93
C LYS A 425 -10.15 -4.46 -15.93
N SER A 426 -10.48 -5.02 -14.77
CA SER A 426 -10.94 -6.40 -14.66
C SER A 426 -12.32 -6.60 -15.26
N LEU A 427 -12.62 -7.83 -15.67
CA LEU A 427 -13.95 -8.26 -16.10
C LEU A 427 -14.40 -9.39 -15.19
N ILE A 428 -15.48 -9.19 -14.46
CA ILE A 428 -15.92 -10.08 -13.38
C ILE A 428 -17.32 -10.59 -13.69
N LEU A 429 -17.52 -11.91 -13.59
CA LEU A 429 -18.84 -12.52 -13.65
C LEU A 429 -19.31 -12.88 -12.24
N ILE A 430 -20.43 -12.33 -11.80
CA ILE A 430 -21.03 -12.67 -10.50
C ILE A 430 -21.67 -14.06 -10.59
N LEU A 431 -21.14 -15.00 -9.82
CA LEU A 431 -21.58 -16.40 -9.79
C LEU A 431 -22.65 -16.65 -8.73
N ARG A 432 -22.55 -15.93 -7.61
CA ARG A 432 -23.44 -16.04 -6.47
C ARG A 432 -23.64 -14.67 -5.85
N ASP A 433 -24.86 -14.40 -5.44
CA ASP A 433 -25.22 -13.19 -4.74
C ASP A 433 -26.16 -13.58 -3.60
N GLY A 434 -25.58 -13.80 -2.42
CA GLY A 434 -26.29 -14.19 -1.21
C GLY A 434 -26.61 -12.97 -0.33
N ASP A 435 -27.22 -13.25 0.83
CA ASP A 435 -27.58 -12.21 1.79
C ASP A 435 -26.33 -11.62 2.48
N ASP A 436 -25.33 -12.44 2.79
CA ASP A 436 -24.11 -12.02 3.52
C ASP A 436 -22.95 -11.59 2.61
N HIS A 437 -22.88 -12.11 1.38
CA HIS A 437 -21.80 -11.82 0.45
C HIS A 437 -22.16 -12.16 -1.00
N ALA A 438 -21.42 -11.55 -1.92
CA ALA A 438 -21.40 -11.91 -3.33
C ALA A 438 -20.07 -12.58 -3.70
N GLU A 439 -20.12 -13.51 -4.65
CA GLU A 439 -18.96 -14.24 -5.20
C GLU A 439 -18.91 -14.01 -6.71
N GLY A 440 -17.73 -13.64 -7.22
CA GLY A 440 -17.53 -13.38 -8.64
C GLY A 440 -16.17 -13.84 -9.11
N VAL A 441 -16.05 -14.17 -10.40
CA VAL A 441 -14.79 -14.63 -10.98
C VAL A 441 -14.24 -13.63 -11.98
N ILE A 442 -12.97 -13.28 -11.84
CA ILE A 442 -12.23 -12.50 -12.83
C ILE A 442 -12.00 -13.37 -14.08
N LEU A 443 -12.34 -12.82 -15.24
CA LEU A 443 -12.34 -13.54 -16.51
C LEU A 443 -11.10 -13.26 -17.35
N ASN A 444 -10.47 -12.09 -17.21
CA ASN A 444 -9.45 -11.60 -18.13
C ASN A 444 -8.00 -11.83 -17.67
N HIS A 445 -7.79 -12.51 -16.54
CA HIS A 445 -6.47 -12.88 -16.03
C HIS A 445 -6.14 -14.35 -16.30
N VAL A 446 -5.22 -14.60 -17.22
CA VAL A 446 -4.69 -15.95 -17.53
C VAL A 446 -3.45 -16.23 -16.69
N THR A 447 -3.20 -17.49 -16.35
CA THR A 447 -2.03 -17.91 -15.57
C THR A 447 -1.03 -18.71 -16.43
N THR A 448 0.13 -19.02 -15.86
CA THR A 448 1.16 -19.89 -16.48
C THR A 448 0.72 -21.35 -16.58
N SER A 449 -0.32 -21.72 -15.85
CA SER A 449 -0.79 -23.09 -15.72
C SER A 449 -1.83 -23.48 -16.76
N THR A 450 -1.90 -24.78 -17.06
CA THR A 450 -2.97 -25.40 -17.85
C THR A 450 -3.60 -26.55 -17.08
N VAL A 451 -4.82 -26.91 -17.45
CA VAL A 451 -5.51 -28.09 -16.92
C VAL A 451 -5.61 -29.14 -18.02
N SER A 452 -4.95 -30.28 -17.83
CA SER A 452 -4.98 -31.40 -18.77
C SER A 452 -6.20 -32.30 -18.52
N PHE A 453 -6.92 -32.63 -19.60
CA PHE A 453 -8.05 -33.56 -19.59
C PHE A 453 -7.71 -34.79 -20.43
N ASN A 454 -7.78 -35.97 -19.81
CA ASN A 454 -7.60 -37.24 -20.49
C ASN A 454 -8.93 -37.68 -21.14
N LEU A 455 -8.93 -37.80 -22.46
CA LEU A 455 -10.07 -38.28 -23.23
C LEU A 455 -10.04 -39.80 -23.38
N GLU A 456 -11.20 -40.42 -23.66
CA GLU A 456 -11.34 -41.89 -23.78
C GLU A 456 -10.49 -42.52 -24.90
N ASN A 457 -9.97 -41.71 -25.83
CA ASN A 457 -9.13 -42.13 -26.95
C ASN A 457 -7.62 -41.95 -26.69
N GLU A 458 -7.20 -41.90 -25.42
CA GLU A 458 -5.82 -41.66 -24.98
C GLU A 458 -5.24 -40.30 -25.43
N LYS A 459 -6.05 -39.38 -25.95
CA LYS A 459 -5.61 -38.00 -26.22
C LYS A 459 -5.79 -37.16 -24.96
N SER A 460 -4.77 -36.37 -24.62
CA SER A 460 -4.91 -35.27 -23.67
C SER A 460 -5.23 -33.98 -24.41
N VAL A 461 -6.10 -33.16 -23.82
CA VAL A 461 -6.33 -31.77 -24.24
C VAL A 461 -6.04 -30.87 -23.06
N GLU A 462 -5.29 -29.80 -23.29
CA GLU A 462 -4.95 -28.81 -22.29
C GLU A 462 -5.79 -27.56 -22.50
N LEU A 463 -6.35 -27.04 -21.42
CA LEU A 463 -7.08 -25.78 -21.41
C LEU A 463 -6.33 -24.77 -20.53
N ASN A 464 -6.29 -23.51 -20.96
CA ASN A 464 -5.64 -22.44 -20.20
C ASN A 464 -6.36 -22.25 -18.86
N LEU A 465 -5.59 -22.16 -17.78
CA LEU A 465 -6.12 -21.80 -16.48
C LEU A 465 -6.15 -20.28 -16.34
N ARG A 466 -7.23 -19.78 -15.74
CA ARG A 466 -7.43 -18.36 -15.42
C ARG A 466 -7.49 -18.15 -13.92
N TYR A 467 -6.99 -17.01 -13.48
CA TYR A 467 -7.11 -16.54 -12.12
C TYR A 467 -8.47 -15.88 -11.92
N GLY A 468 -9.29 -16.46 -11.04
CA GLY A 468 -10.65 -15.99 -10.76
C GLY A 468 -10.74 -14.98 -9.61
N GLY A 469 -9.69 -14.82 -8.81
CA GLY A 469 -9.68 -13.95 -7.64
C GLY A 469 -8.98 -14.58 -6.42
N PRO A 470 -8.78 -13.83 -5.33
CA PRO A 470 -7.87 -14.20 -4.24
C PRO A 470 -8.44 -15.20 -3.21
N THR A 471 -9.62 -15.79 -3.44
CA THR A 471 -10.28 -16.60 -2.40
C THR A 471 -9.47 -17.83 -1.98
N LEU A 472 -9.49 -18.05 -0.66
CA LEU A 472 -8.83 -19.09 0.09
C LEU A 472 -9.19 -20.50 -0.36
N THR A 473 -8.19 -21.38 -0.32
CA THR A 473 -8.36 -22.83 -0.32
C THR A 473 -9.30 -23.26 0.79
N TYR A 474 -10.20 -24.19 0.52
CA TYR A 474 -10.94 -24.89 1.57
C TYR A 474 -10.36 -26.29 1.75
N GLU A 475 -10.38 -26.80 2.98
CA GLU A 475 -10.10 -28.20 3.27
C GLU A 475 -11.27 -29.04 2.77
N ASP A 476 -10.98 -30.02 1.92
CA ASP A 476 -11.98 -31.00 1.50
C ASP A 476 -12.22 -32.07 2.59
N GLU A 477 -13.06 -33.06 2.28
CA GLU A 477 -13.39 -34.15 3.23
C GLU A 477 -12.17 -34.98 3.63
N ASP A 478 -11.11 -34.99 2.80
CA ASP A 478 -9.87 -35.70 3.04
C ASP A 478 -8.82 -34.82 3.75
N GLY A 479 -9.14 -33.55 4.02
CA GLY A 479 -8.25 -32.57 4.63
C GLY A 479 -7.25 -31.95 3.65
N ASP A 480 -7.43 -32.16 2.34
CA ASP A 480 -6.60 -31.57 1.31
C ASP A 480 -7.13 -30.17 0.98
N TYR A 481 -6.22 -29.20 0.82
CA TYR A 481 -6.56 -27.84 0.43
C TYR A 481 -6.89 -27.79 -1.06
N VAL A 482 -8.16 -27.57 -1.38
CA VAL A 482 -8.64 -27.46 -2.76
C VAL A 482 -8.98 -26.01 -3.06
N VAL A 483 -8.43 -25.50 -4.17
CA VAL A 483 -8.85 -24.21 -4.71
C VAL A 483 -10.09 -24.43 -5.60
N PRO A 484 -11.19 -23.70 -5.35
CA PRO A 484 -12.39 -23.78 -6.17
C PRO A 484 -12.08 -23.60 -7.66
N THR A 485 -12.56 -24.52 -8.50
CA THR A 485 -12.36 -24.47 -9.96
C THR A 485 -13.70 -24.46 -10.68
N PHE A 486 -13.89 -23.50 -11.57
CA PHE A 486 -15.09 -23.28 -12.37
C PHE A 486 -14.79 -23.56 -13.84
N TYR A 487 -15.75 -24.22 -14.51
CA TYR A 487 -15.70 -24.49 -15.95
C TYR A 487 -16.86 -23.75 -16.60
N LEU A 488 -16.57 -22.78 -17.46
CA LEU A 488 -17.57 -21.89 -18.04
C LEU A 488 -17.55 -21.99 -19.58
N HIS A 489 -18.70 -21.82 -20.23
CA HIS A 489 -18.79 -21.65 -21.68
C HIS A 489 -19.92 -20.70 -22.09
N SER A 490 -19.84 -20.18 -23.31
CA SER A 490 -20.89 -19.37 -23.97
C SER A 490 -21.29 -19.96 -25.34
N ASN A 491 -21.01 -21.25 -25.55
CA ASN A 491 -21.21 -21.92 -26.84
C ASN A 491 -22.68 -22.34 -27.03
N GLU A 492 -23.32 -21.83 -28.09
CA GLU A 492 -24.72 -22.15 -28.39
C GLU A 492 -24.93 -23.64 -28.70
N ALA A 493 -23.99 -24.29 -29.38
CA ALA A 493 -24.12 -25.71 -29.68
C ALA A 493 -24.05 -26.58 -28.40
N LEU A 494 -23.20 -26.22 -27.43
CA LEU A 494 -23.18 -26.91 -26.13
C LEU A 494 -24.48 -26.70 -25.35
N ARG A 495 -25.00 -25.46 -25.33
CA ARG A 495 -26.31 -25.13 -24.75
C ARG A 495 -27.43 -25.95 -25.38
N ASP A 496 -27.52 -25.97 -26.71
CA ASP A 496 -28.59 -26.67 -27.44
C ASP A 496 -28.53 -28.19 -27.25
N ASN A 497 -27.35 -28.71 -26.85
CA ASN A 497 -27.13 -30.09 -26.44
C ASN A 497 -27.40 -30.36 -24.94
N GLY A 498 -27.87 -29.36 -24.20
CA GLY A 498 -28.16 -29.45 -22.76
C GLY A 498 -26.91 -29.71 -21.91
N ILE A 499 -25.76 -29.15 -22.32
CA ILE A 499 -24.51 -29.21 -21.56
C ILE A 499 -24.37 -27.93 -20.74
N GLY A 500 -24.13 -28.07 -19.43
CA GLY A 500 -23.99 -26.96 -18.50
C GLY A 500 -25.31 -26.42 -17.95
N VAL A 501 -25.20 -25.62 -16.89
CA VAL A 501 -26.31 -24.95 -16.19
C VAL A 501 -26.16 -23.44 -16.40
N PRO A 502 -27.19 -22.71 -16.88
CA PRO A 502 -27.11 -21.28 -17.09
C PRO A 502 -26.85 -20.53 -15.78
N ILE A 503 -25.98 -19.51 -15.85
CA ILE A 503 -25.78 -18.56 -14.75
C ILE A 503 -26.72 -17.38 -14.97
N ASP A 504 -27.93 -17.52 -14.45
CA ASP A 504 -29.07 -16.63 -14.71
C ASP A 504 -29.22 -16.28 -16.22
N ASN A 505 -29.34 -15.00 -16.57
CA ASN A 505 -29.59 -14.52 -17.92
C ASN A 505 -28.31 -14.00 -18.62
N SER A 506 -27.13 -14.42 -18.15
CA SER A 506 -25.82 -13.99 -18.67
C SER A 506 -25.52 -14.49 -20.09
N GLY A 507 -26.15 -15.60 -20.51
CA GLY A 507 -25.73 -16.34 -21.70
C GLY A 507 -24.44 -17.15 -21.51
N ILE A 508 -23.96 -17.25 -20.26
CA ILE A 508 -22.83 -18.07 -19.82
C ILE A 508 -23.36 -19.25 -18.99
N TYR A 509 -22.73 -20.40 -19.16
CA TYR A 509 -23.14 -21.67 -18.57
C TYR A 509 -21.99 -22.26 -17.76
N LYS A 510 -22.31 -22.74 -16.55
CA LYS A 510 -21.40 -23.48 -15.68
C LYS A 510 -21.45 -24.97 -15.99
N MET A 511 -20.30 -25.61 -16.12
CA MET A 511 -20.16 -27.03 -16.41
C MET A 511 -19.54 -27.78 -15.24
N THR A 512 -19.82 -29.08 -15.19
CA THR A 512 -19.05 -30.05 -14.40
C THR A 512 -17.83 -30.54 -15.18
N LYS A 513 -16.80 -31.04 -14.47
CA LYS A 513 -15.61 -31.64 -15.11
C LYS A 513 -15.95 -32.75 -16.12
N LYS A 514 -16.99 -33.55 -15.85
CA LYS A 514 -17.47 -34.62 -16.75
C LYS A 514 -18.04 -34.06 -18.05
N GLU A 515 -18.78 -32.95 -17.96
CA GLU A 515 -19.34 -32.27 -19.12
C GLU A 515 -18.26 -31.61 -19.98
N VAL A 516 -17.19 -31.11 -19.37
CA VAL A 516 -16.01 -30.62 -20.10
C VAL A 516 -15.40 -31.75 -20.93
N ILE A 517 -15.11 -32.90 -20.33
CA ILE A 517 -14.57 -34.08 -21.04
C ILE A 517 -15.50 -34.50 -22.20
N LYS A 518 -16.82 -34.53 -21.96
CA LYS A 518 -17.82 -34.84 -22.99
C LYS A 518 -17.79 -33.84 -24.16
N SER A 519 -17.56 -32.56 -23.87
CA SER A 519 -17.50 -31.47 -24.87
C SER A 519 -16.20 -31.52 -25.66
N LEU A 520 -15.08 -31.78 -25.00
CA LEU A 520 -13.76 -31.96 -25.63
C LEU A 520 -13.72 -33.19 -26.54
N THR A 521 -14.36 -34.30 -26.17
CA THR A 521 -14.52 -35.49 -27.03
C THR A 521 -15.30 -35.18 -28.32
N ARG A 522 -16.16 -34.14 -28.31
CA ARG A 522 -16.88 -33.65 -29.49
C ARG A 522 -16.08 -32.63 -30.31
N GLY A 523 -14.87 -32.28 -29.89
CA GLY A 523 -13.98 -31.33 -30.57
C GLY A 523 -14.31 -29.85 -30.29
N VAL A 524 -15.02 -29.54 -29.21
CA VAL A 524 -15.33 -28.16 -28.81
C VAL A 524 -14.47 -27.79 -27.61
N SER A 525 -13.37 -27.07 -27.85
CA SER A 525 -12.42 -26.64 -26.80
C SER A 525 -12.25 -25.12 -26.70
N GLU A 526 -12.35 -24.39 -27.80
CA GLU A 526 -11.98 -22.96 -27.90
C GLU A 526 -12.89 -22.02 -27.08
N ASP A 527 -14.07 -22.49 -26.65
CA ASP A 527 -15.06 -21.68 -25.92
C ASP A 527 -15.20 -22.08 -24.44
N ILE A 528 -14.30 -22.93 -23.92
CA ILE A 528 -14.34 -23.38 -22.52
C ILE A 528 -13.29 -22.62 -21.71
N PHE A 529 -13.72 -21.89 -20.69
CA PHE A 529 -12.84 -21.26 -19.71
C PHE A 529 -12.72 -22.13 -18.47
N VAL A 530 -11.48 -22.35 -18.02
CA VAL A 530 -11.18 -22.97 -16.73
C VAL A 530 -10.65 -21.88 -15.81
N ILE A 531 -11.33 -21.64 -14.69
CA ILE A 531 -11.04 -20.53 -13.79
C ILE A 531 -10.85 -21.09 -12.39
N GLN A 532 -9.79 -20.70 -11.70
CA GLN A 532 -9.50 -21.12 -10.34
C GLN A 532 -9.47 -19.91 -9.40
N GLY A 533 -10.11 -20.06 -8.24
CA GLY A 533 -10.35 -18.95 -7.31
C GLY A 533 -11.57 -18.12 -7.68
N PHE A 534 -11.93 -17.19 -6.79
CA PHE A 534 -12.98 -16.19 -6.98
C PHE A 534 -12.70 -14.99 -6.06
N SER A 535 -13.42 -13.89 -6.23
CA SER A 535 -13.42 -12.73 -5.36
C SER A 535 -14.72 -12.69 -4.54
N VAL A 536 -14.63 -12.19 -3.31
CA VAL A 536 -15.75 -12.10 -2.37
C VAL A 536 -15.96 -10.66 -1.95
N TRP A 537 -17.20 -10.20 -2.00
CA TRP A 537 -17.62 -8.90 -1.48
C TRP A 537 -18.62 -9.11 -0.35
N ASN A 538 -18.22 -8.75 0.86
CA ASN A 538 -19.07 -8.89 2.05
C ASN A 538 -20.14 -7.79 2.09
N LYS A 539 -21.36 -8.18 2.44
CA LYS A 539 -22.48 -7.27 2.66
C LYS A 539 -22.58 -6.97 4.16
N ARG A 540 -22.27 -5.73 4.52
CA ARG A 540 -22.43 -5.15 5.86
C ARG A 540 -23.12 -3.79 5.71
N GLY A 541 -24.44 -3.76 5.80
CA GLY A 541 -25.26 -2.54 5.68
C GLY A 541 -25.75 -2.26 4.26
N ASP A 542 -26.46 -1.13 4.09
CA ASP A 542 -27.27 -0.84 2.90
C ASP A 542 -26.45 -0.50 1.63
N HIS A 543 -25.17 -0.11 1.78
CA HIS A 543 -24.26 0.23 0.68
C HIS A 543 -23.01 -0.64 0.67
N SER A 544 -23.21 -1.96 0.69
CA SER A 544 -22.13 -2.92 0.83
C SER A 544 -22.19 -4.04 -0.20
N GLY A 545 -21.13 -4.85 -0.25
CA GLY A 545 -20.98 -5.85 -1.30
C GLY A 545 -20.73 -5.23 -2.68
N VAL A 546 -20.97 -6.00 -3.74
CA VAL A 546 -20.72 -5.56 -5.13
C VAL A 546 -21.59 -4.36 -5.53
N VAL A 547 -22.79 -4.24 -4.99
CA VAL A 547 -23.70 -3.12 -5.30
C VAL A 547 -23.12 -1.81 -4.78
N GLY A 548 -22.66 -1.77 -3.53
CA GLY A 548 -21.98 -0.60 -2.98
C GLY A 548 -20.73 -0.20 -3.78
N GLU A 549 -19.95 -1.17 -4.26
CA GLU A 549 -18.80 -0.88 -5.13
C GLU A 549 -19.23 -0.27 -6.49
N ILE A 550 -20.37 -0.68 -7.05
CA ILE A 550 -20.90 -0.07 -8.28
C ILE A 550 -21.39 1.36 -8.00
N GLU A 551 -22.07 1.57 -6.88
CA GLU A 551 -22.56 2.89 -6.45
C GLU A 551 -21.42 3.87 -6.20
N ASN A 552 -20.30 3.39 -5.67
CA ASN A 552 -19.07 4.14 -5.46
C ASN A 552 -18.18 4.26 -6.72
N GLU A 553 -18.71 3.86 -7.89
CA GLU A 553 -18.04 3.93 -9.20
C GLU A 553 -16.73 3.12 -9.32
N TYR A 554 -16.54 2.12 -8.44
CA TYR A 554 -15.42 1.18 -8.51
C TYR A 554 -15.61 0.16 -9.63
N PHE A 555 -16.87 -0.24 -9.86
CA PHE A 555 -17.26 -1.11 -10.96
C PHE A 555 -18.41 -0.53 -11.77
N GLU A 556 -18.50 -0.96 -13.02
CA GLU A 556 -19.59 -0.63 -13.93
C GLU A 556 -20.28 -1.91 -14.42
N ILE A 557 -21.60 -1.88 -14.56
CA ILE A 557 -22.36 -3.01 -15.10
C ILE A 557 -22.12 -3.12 -16.61
N VAL A 558 -21.76 -4.31 -17.08
CA VAL A 558 -21.61 -4.60 -18.52
C VAL A 558 -22.98 -4.88 -19.13
N PRO A 559 -23.39 -4.16 -20.19
CA PRO A 559 -24.64 -4.45 -20.88
C PRO A 559 -24.66 -5.88 -21.41
N ARG A 560 -25.81 -6.56 -21.27
CA ARG A 560 -25.97 -7.97 -21.69
C ARG A 560 -25.62 -8.21 -23.16
N SER A 561 -25.84 -7.21 -24.02
CA SER A 561 -25.49 -7.26 -25.45
C SER A 561 -23.98 -7.34 -25.69
N GLN A 562 -23.14 -6.88 -24.75
CA GLN A 562 -21.69 -6.87 -24.87
C GLN A 562 -21.03 -8.13 -24.30
N ILE A 563 -21.73 -8.94 -23.50
CA ILE A 563 -21.15 -10.15 -22.87
C ILE A 563 -20.53 -11.10 -23.92
N LYS A 564 -21.22 -11.33 -25.05
CA LYS A 564 -20.69 -12.24 -26.10
C LYS A 564 -19.48 -11.64 -26.83
N PRO A 565 -19.49 -10.37 -27.28
CA PRO A 565 -18.29 -9.69 -27.77
C PRO A 565 -17.10 -9.74 -26.80
N VAL A 566 -17.32 -9.47 -25.51
CA VAL A 566 -16.30 -9.56 -24.45
C VAL A 566 -15.72 -10.98 -24.37
N TRP A 567 -16.59 -11.98 -24.30
CA TRP A 567 -16.20 -13.40 -24.24
C TRP A 567 -15.33 -13.80 -25.44
N ASN A 568 -15.71 -13.40 -26.65
CA ASN A 568 -14.96 -13.70 -27.88
C ASN A 568 -13.59 -13.01 -27.90
N ALA A 569 -13.47 -11.80 -27.34
CA ALA A 569 -12.17 -11.13 -27.24
C ALA A 569 -11.25 -11.84 -26.23
N LEU A 570 -11.80 -12.32 -25.11
CA LEU A 570 -11.03 -13.04 -24.09
C LEU A 570 -10.59 -14.44 -24.53
N SER A 571 -11.34 -15.11 -25.42
CA SER A 571 -10.96 -16.45 -25.91
C SER A 571 -9.69 -16.45 -26.77
N GLU A 572 -9.23 -15.28 -27.22
CA GLU A 572 -7.97 -15.12 -27.95
C GLU A 572 -6.72 -15.06 -27.05
N GLN A 573 -6.88 -14.99 -25.72
CA GLN A 573 -5.77 -15.00 -24.78
C GLN A 573 -5.08 -16.38 -24.74
N LYS A 574 -3.76 -16.36 -24.54
CA LYS A 574 -2.89 -17.54 -24.51
C LYS A 574 -2.49 -17.88 -23.06
N VAL A 575 -1.89 -19.04 -22.85
CA VAL A 575 -1.20 -19.35 -21.58
C VAL A 575 -0.21 -18.23 -21.28
N LEU A 576 -0.19 -17.79 -20.01
CA LEU A 576 0.69 -16.71 -19.60
C LEU A 576 2.15 -17.16 -19.65
N SER A 577 2.99 -16.35 -20.25
CA SER A 577 4.44 -16.44 -20.28
C SER A 577 4.98 -15.03 -20.43
N LEU A 578 6.28 -14.83 -20.24
CA LEU A 578 6.91 -13.52 -20.44
C LEU A 578 6.63 -12.98 -21.86
N ASP A 579 6.69 -13.84 -22.88
CA ASP A 579 6.39 -13.50 -24.27
C ASP A 579 4.91 -13.19 -24.55
N SER A 580 4.00 -13.72 -23.74
CA SER A 580 2.55 -13.56 -23.95
C SER A 580 1.91 -12.55 -23.01
N LEU A 581 2.63 -12.04 -22.00
CA LEU A 581 2.16 -11.08 -21.01
C LEU A 581 1.50 -9.87 -21.67
N ASP A 582 2.24 -9.13 -22.49
CA ASP A 582 1.74 -7.90 -23.12
C ASP A 582 0.58 -8.19 -24.08
N TYR A 583 0.64 -9.31 -24.81
CA TYR A 583 -0.44 -9.74 -25.69
C TYR A 583 -1.72 -10.04 -24.90
N ASN A 584 -1.60 -10.75 -23.78
CA ASN A 584 -2.73 -11.10 -22.93
C ASN A 584 -3.32 -9.86 -22.24
N MET A 585 -2.48 -8.94 -21.77
CA MET A 585 -2.91 -7.65 -21.20
C MET A 585 -3.62 -6.78 -22.24
N MET A 586 -3.11 -6.72 -23.47
CA MET A 586 -3.77 -6.03 -24.58
C MET A 586 -5.15 -6.64 -24.87
N LYS A 587 -5.27 -7.97 -24.93
CA LYS A 587 -6.56 -8.65 -25.15
C LYS A 587 -7.54 -8.45 -24.00
N GLY A 588 -7.06 -8.44 -22.77
CA GLY A 588 -7.86 -8.10 -21.58
C GLY A 588 -8.42 -6.67 -21.68
N ARG A 589 -7.59 -5.68 -22.03
CA ARG A 589 -8.00 -4.28 -22.23
C ARG A 589 -8.98 -4.12 -23.39
N GLN A 590 -8.75 -4.83 -24.51
CA GLN A 590 -9.68 -4.82 -25.65
C GLN A 590 -11.07 -5.33 -25.22
N ALA A 591 -11.12 -6.45 -24.50
CA ALA A 591 -12.37 -6.99 -23.98
C ALA A 591 -13.04 -6.00 -23.00
N TRP A 592 -12.26 -5.39 -22.09
CA TRP A 592 -12.78 -4.40 -21.14
C TRP A 592 -13.35 -3.16 -21.85
N ALA A 593 -12.72 -2.69 -22.93
CA ALA A 593 -13.21 -1.55 -23.71
C ALA A 593 -14.52 -1.87 -24.46
N VAL A 594 -14.62 -3.08 -25.03
CA VAL A 594 -15.84 -3.58 -25.68
C VAL A 594 -17.01 -3.70 -24.71
N ALA A 595 -16.73 -3.90 -23.41
CA ALA A 595 -17.74 -4.01 -22.39
C ALA A 595 -18.50 -2.70 -22.11
N LYS A 596 -17.99 -1.52 -22.54
CA LYS A 596 -18.68 -0.23 -22.39
C LYS A 596 -19.88 -0.14 -23.35
N GLU A 597 -21.02 0.37 -22.87
CA GLU A 597 -22.18 0.63 -23.72
C GLU A 597 -21.85 1.71 -24.77
N GLY A 598 -22.21 1.49 -26.05
CA GLY A 598 -22.03 2.48 -27.12
C GLY A 598 -20.76 2.33 -28.01
N GLY A 599 -19.93 1.31 -27.80
CA GLY A 599 -18.64 1.10 -28.49
C GLY A 599 -18.63 0.87 -30.01
N ALA A 600 -19.71 1.18 -30.75
CA ALA A 600 -19.71 1.20 -32.21
C ALA A 600 -19.38 2.58 -32.82
N GLY A 601 -19.16 3.60 -31.99
CA GLY A 601 -18.69 4.91 -32.43
C GLY A 601 -17.60 5.40 -31.51
N LEU A 602 -16.33 5.19 -31.89
CA LEU A 602 -15.27 6.14 -31.57
C LEU A 602 -15.66 7.44 -32.30
N THR A 603 -16.62 8.19 -31.77
CA THR A 603 -16.79 9.57 -32.20
C THR A 603 -15.52 10.26 -31.71
N ASN A 604 -14.69 10.68 -32.67
CA ASN A 604 -13.57 11.59 -32.47
C ASN A 604 -14.12 12.97 -32.05
N ASP A 605 -14.96 13.03 -31.03
CA ASP A 605 -15.26 14.28 -30.38
C ASP A 605 -14.00 14.63 -29.61
N ASP A 606 -13.20 15.49 -30.25
CA ASP A 606 -11.96 16.12 -29.79
C ASP A 606 -12.19 17.02 -28.55
N ASP A 607 -13.06 16.60 -27.64
CA ASP A 607 -13.10 17.17 -26.30
C ASP A 607 -11.80 16.70 -25.64
N GLU A 608 -10.79 17.56 -25.67
CA GLU A 608 -9.52 17.42 -24.94
C GLU A 608 -9.83 17.35 -23.44
N GLU A 609 -10.37 16.20 -22.98
CA GLU A 609 -10.50 15.91 -21.57
C GLU A 609 -9.10 16.07 -20.97
N GLU A 610 -9.01 16.99 -20.01
CA GLU A 610 -7.75 17.36 -19.38
C GLU A 610 -7.13 16.10 -18.77
N VAL A 611 -6.08 15.58 -19.43
CA VAL A 611 -5.43 14.33 -19.03
C VAL A 611 -4.77 14.53 -17.67
N MET A 612 -5.27 13.83 -16.66
CA MET A 612 -4.67 13.83 -15.32
C MET A 612 -3.30 13.16 -15.40
N ARG A 613 -2.27 13.93 -15.08
CA ARG A 613 -0.87 13.49 -15.07
C ARG A 613 -0.41 13.23 -13.64
N VAL A 614 0.49 12.27 -13.50
CA VAL A 614 1.20 12.03 -12.25
C VAL A 614 2.04 13.26 -11.95
N PHE A 615 2.00 13.70 -10.69
CA PHE A 615 2.70 14.91 -10.25
C PHE A 615 4.18 14.88 -10.66
N GLY A 616 4.69 16.02 -11.14
CA GLY A 616 6.08 16.15 -11.58
C GLY A 616 6.44 15.45 -12.90
N SER A 617 5.49 14.79 -13.58
CA SER A 617 5.77 13.98 -14.77
C SER A 617 4.83 14.28 -15.95
N ASP A 618 5.22 13.77 -17.13
CA ASP A 618 4.38 13.76 -18.34
C ASP A 618 3.51 12.49 -18.48
N ILE A 619 3.59 11.56 -17.52
CA ILE A 619 2.85 10.29 -17.55
C ILE A 619 1.43 10.50 -17.05
N ASP A 620 0.45 10.02 -17.81
CA ASP A 620 -0.94 10.05 -17.37
C ASP A 620 -1.23 8.97 -16.32
N VAL A 621 -2.09 9.31 -15.35
CA VAL A 621 -2.42 8.44 -14.22
C VAL A 621 -3.09 7.14 -14.68
N ALA A 622 -3.82 7.17 -15.79
CA ALA A 622 -4.47 5.98 -16.35
C ALA A 622 -3.45 5.00 -16.96
N SER A 623 -2.41 5.49 -17.63
CA SER A 623 -1.28 4.69 -18.14
C SER A 623 -0.47 4.12 -16.99
N LEU A 624 -0.25 4.88 -15.92
CA LEU A 624 0.39 4.35 -14.70
C LEU A 624 -0.43 3.20 -14.11
N ALA A 625 -1.76 3.32 -14.05
CA ALA A 625 -2.64 2.25 -13.57
C ALA A 625 -2.61 1.00 -14.47
N ASP A 626 -2.52 1.18 -15.79
CA ASP A 626 -2.33 0.09 -16.75
C ASP A 626 -1.01 -0.64 -16.51
N GLU A 627 0.08 0.10 -16.29
CA GLU A 627 1.39 -0.49 -15.99
C GLU A 627 1.40 -1.18 -14.62
N ALA A 628 0.75 -0.60 -13.61
CA ALA A 628 0.61 -1.21 -12.29
C ALA A 628 -0.15 -2.54 -12.35
N ALA A 629 -1.23 -2.61 -13.14
CA ALA A 629 -1.96 -3.85 -13.39
C ALA A 629 -1.09 -4.90 -14.15
N ARG A 630 -0.29 -4.46 -15.12
CA ARG A 630 0.64 -5.32 -15.86
C ARG A 630 1.70 -5.93 -14.94
N ARG A 631 2.34 -5.10 -14.10
CA ARG A 631 3.34 -5.54 -13.10
C ARG A 631 2.69 -6.40 -12.02
N TRP A 632 1.44 -6.12 -11.63
CA TRP A 632 0.70 -7.00 -10.73
C TRP A 632 0.50 -8.41 -11.32
N VAL A 633 0.16 -8.52 -12.61
CA VAL A 633 0.07 -9.83 -13.30
C VAL A 633 1.43 -10.50 -13.38
N ASN A 634 2.50 -9.74 -13.65
CA ASN A 634 3.87 -10.24 -13.64
C ASN A 634 4.22 -10.85 -12.27
N VAL A 635 4.04 -10.09 -11.19
CA VAL A 635 4.40 -10.51 -9.83
C VAL A 635 3.55 -11.69 -9.33
N ASN A 636 2.24 -11.66 -9.57
CA ASN A 636 1.30 -12.57 -8.91
C ASN A 636 0.92 -13.80 -9.76
N LEU A 637 0.98 -13.70 -11.09
CA LEU A 637 0.49 -14.74 -12.00
C LEU A 637 1.58 -15.33 -12.89
N LEU A 638 2.65 -14.57 -13.17
CA LEU A 638 3.82 -15.06 -13.90
C LEU A 638 4.83 -15.66 -12.91
N ILE A 639 4.47 -16.78 -12.29
CA ILE A 639 5.40 -17.54 -11.46
C ILE A 639 6.34 -18.29 -12.41
N GLU A 640 7.60 -17.87 -12.50
CA GLU A 640 8.67 -18.69 -13.07
C GLU A 640 8.95 -19.85 -12.10
N GLU A 641 8.75 -21.09 -12.57
CA GLU A 641 9.14 -22.31 -11.83
C GLU A 641 10.66 -22.47 -11.70
#